data_AF-A0A061RG56-F1
#
_entry.id   AF-A0A061RG56-F1
#
_cell.length_a   1.000
_cell.length_b   1.000
_cell.length_c   1.000
_cell.angle_alpha   90.00
_cell.angle_beta   90.00
_cell.angle_gamma   90.00
#
_symmetry.space_group_name_H-M   'P 1'
#
loop_
_entity.id
_entity.type
_entity.pdbx_description
1 polymer ?
#
loop_
_entity_poly.entity_id
_entity_poly.type
_entity_poly.pdbx_seq_one_letter_code
_entity_poly.pdbx_strand_id
1 'polypeptide(L)'
;MDFVNPWNFDFSTPPPVQNQTAERYLFRLGCENDIGKSVFSSPLEVRTASSPPGQPSSIGVDSVTRTTAFLKWHPPSWDGGEPVIHYEVQLYPKSAAALVGGLAQQWFPVFQGLETTCTVHGLRGGCTYRAQVRGFNLIGAGDFSQATEFTTAPEAPEGLPPPVISQCTQGGFELVWEPPQFDGGAPINVYTVECWDVAQKLWMPVYRGLTTGCNITGLLPGTEYFLRVGCANSHGDSPWSIPCSGRTAAAPPSPPKPPMILSTSGSGVVLSWKPPPGNGLPVTGYVLEQARIREDSTVAFEQLYEGPDLSFEVKGLRPFTEYGFRLCASNSAGKGAWGPVAICRTDPGPPGAPDHPEAVTQGVDHIQLRWSAPGQTNGSPVTGYTLELGSVSSKTRKISLWTQIYRGPSNSFCIADLSPGREYAARVRAENGIGVGAFSQPVRCYTSPAPPEAPVGLSVVHRGSKSAKVKWEAPAEDNGSPVRRYKVLLARSDGAHDSALKDTDQYEWKAVYEGPETSARLSGLEPGSQYVLRVLALNSCGDGPACAMQSFATSLAPPPKMEPPAASVGVDSSSGVPKAHLAQIEVRWQPPEIHQRHAAAIGFEVEVTDSRAQAGLEKGGQGPEKGRHLITASKGACRCVVAGLPGNRQFGVRVRAVGADSAGHSPWSEPATVCTPQLEVSECSASRNSSAEADADEDRVGKQPPKKARQRKSKAQKGKGDVDAASEAHRAKAGSVQPARSAAAKPRPKKDQLISKKSAARLWQTVAAVLALGLLVFLTLLALRTDRGPTPFQQQLSYMDKEWQAARRQAMFQGDGSLSDFMTPGIQRKLEQLQELWQDAQLYMERGLEVPNSILQQIEELDIPPEVIAALEESAMAAQPYGDLPNMPMDDGNVIYHDHRLEEEDEEDDTDIDDDAEYY
;
A
#
# COMPACT_ATOMS: atom_id res chain seq x y z
N MET A 1 -95.97 -98.47 -77.30
CA MET A 1 -95.78 -98.28 -78.76
C MET A 1 -94.30 -98.04 -78.95
N ASP A 2 -93.58 -99.13 -79.09
CA ASP A 2 -92.19 -99.21 -78.71
C ASP A 2 -91.33 -99.14 -79.97
N PHE A 3 -90.95 -97.91 -80.33
CA PHE A 3 -89.98 -97.67 -81.39
C PHE A 3 -88.57 -97.91 -80.86
N VAL A 4 -88.14 -99.17 -80.94
CA VAL A 4 -86.73 -99.55 -80.75
C VAL A 4 -85.90 -98.82 -81.81
N ASN A 5 -84.97 -97.99 -81.37
CA ASN A 5 -84.11 -97.19 -82.24
C ASN A 5 -82.74 -97.90 -82.40
N PRO A 6 -82.40 -98.47 -83.57
CA PRO A 6 -81.33 -99.48 -83.68
C PRO A 6 -79.92 -98.92 -83.92
N TRP A 7 -79.74 -97.59 -83.90
CA TRP A 7 -78.50 -96.95 -84.33
C TRP A 7 -77.42 -96.91 -83.25
N ASN A 8 -76.66 -98.01 -83.11
CA ASN A 8 -75.35 -97.97 -82.48
C ASN A 8 -74.37 -97.16 -83.35
N PHE A 9 -73.90 -96.03 -82.85
CA PHE A 9 -72.80 -95.28 -83.46
C PHE A 9 -71.46 -95.83 -82.95
N ASP A 10 -70.81 -96.68 -83.75
CA ASP A 10 -69.45 -97.14 -83.47
C ASP A 10 -68.43 -96.06 -83.85
N PHE A 11 -67.97 -95.32 -82.84
CA PHE A 11 -66.88 -94.35 -82.99
C PHE A 11 -65.55 -95.10 -83.04
N SER A 12 -65.12 -95.47 -84.25
CA SER A 12 -63.75 -95.94 -84.51
C SER A 12 -62.76 -94.99 -83.85
N THR A 13 -62.05 -95.47 -82.82
CA THR A 13 -61.35 -94.58 -81.89
C THR A 13 -60.32 -93.72 -82.63
N PRO A 14 -60.43 -92.38 -82.59
CA PRO A 14 -59.31 -91.55 -82.99
C PRO A 14 -58.11 -91.87 -82.07
N PRO A 15 -56.86 -91.69 -82.55
CA PRO A 15 -55.72 -91.74 -81.65
C PRO A 15 -55.89 -90.69 -80.54
N PRO A 16 -55.20 -90.83 -79.39
CA PRO A 16 -55.21 -89.84 -78.33
C PRO A 16 -54.45 -88.58 -78.77
N VAL A 17 -55.06 -87.79 -79.66
CA VAL A 17 -54.61 -86.45 -80.02
C VAL A 17 -54.74 -85.59 -78.77
N GLN A 18 -53.61 -85.09 -78.27
CA GLN A 18 -53.62 -84.02 -77.29
C GLN A 18 -54.35 -82.83 -77.92
N ASN A 19 -55.43 -82.34 -77.31
CA ASN A 19 -56.25 -81.26 -77.86
C ASN A 19 -55.40 -80.01 -78.15
N GLN A 20 -54.95 -79.85 -79.40
CA GLN A 20 -54.36 -78.62 -79.92
C GLN A 20 -55.50 -77.80 -80.55
N THR A 21 -55.77 -76.64 -79.97
CA THR A 21 -56.87 -75.78 -80.38
C THR A 21 -56.53 -74.98 -81.64
N ALA A 22 -57.57 -74.57 -82.38
CA ALA A 22 -57.55 -74.01 -83.74
C ALA A 22 -57.09 -74.92 -84.90
N GLU A 23 -56.82 -76.21 -84.66
CA GLU A 23 -56.69 -77.20 -85.75
C GLU A 23 -57.99 -77.33 -86.57
N ARG A 24 -57.85 -77.58 -87.88
CA ARG A 24 -58.96 -77.73 -88.82
C ARG A 24 -59.28 -79.20 -89.06
N TYR A 25 -60.41 -79.66 -88.53
CA TYR A 25 -60.92 -81.02 -88.71
C TYR A 25 -61.97 -81.05 -89.82
N LEU A 26 -61.81 -81.94 -90.80
CA LEU A 26 -62.75 -82.15 -91.89
C LEU A 26 -63.53 -83.46 -91.64
N PHE A 27 -64.71 -83.34 -91.03
CA PHE A 27 -65.58 -84.49 -90.77
C PHE A 27 -66.47 -84.78 -91.98
N ARG A 28 -66.61 -86.05 -92.37
CA ARG A 28 -67.57 -86.48 -93.41
C ARG A 28 -68.33 -87.71 -92.92
N LEU A 29 -69.65 -87.70 -93.05
CA LEU A 29 -70.51 -88.78 -92.60
C LEU A 29 -70.77 -89.75 -93.74
N GLY A 30 -70.65 -91.04 -93.50
CA GLY A 30 -71.08 -92.10 -94.42
C GLY A 30 -71.71 -93.23 -93.61
N CYS A 31 -72.76 -93.84 -94.13
CA CYS A 31 -73.43 -94.97 -93.49
C CYS A 31 -73.17 -96.27 -94.28
N GLU A 32 -73.31 -97.41 -93.60
CA GLU A 32 -73.17 -98.74 -94.17
C GLU A 32 -74.37 -99.59 -93.74
N ASN A 33 -74.79 -100.50 -94.63
CA ASN A 33 -75.70 -101.59 -94.31
C ASN A 33 -75.28 -102.85 -95.08
N ASP A 34 -76.02 -103.94 -94.92
CA ASP A 34 -75.74 -105.26 -95.50
C ASP A 34 -75.69 -105.29 -97.05
N ILE A 35 -76.06 -104.19 -97.72
CA ILE A 35 -76.03 -104.02 -99.18
C ILE A 35 -74.81 -103.17 -99.61
N GLY A 36 -74.27 -102.31 -98.75
CA GLY A 36 -73.03 -101.58 -98.98
C GLY A 36 -72.91 -100.23 -98.27
N LYS A 37 -71.85 -99.48 -98.64
CA LYS A 37 -71.52 -98.14 -98.11
C LYS A 37 -72.16 -97.03 -98.93
N SER A 38 -72.64 -95.99 -98.26
CA SER A 38 -73.08 -94.75 -98.90
C SER A 38 -71.92 -93.96 -99.49
N VAL A 39 -72.23 -93.02 -100.38
CA VAL A 39 -71.33 -91.89 -100.64
C VAL A 39 -71.20 -91.08 -99.34
N PHE A 40 -70.00 -90.58 -99.03
CA PHE A 40 -69.79 -89.67 -97.91
C PHE A 40 -70.45 -88.31 -98.14
N SER A 41 -70.89 -87.64 -97.07
CA SER A 41 -71.37 -86.26 -97.09
C SER A 41 -70.31 -85.30 -97.62
N SER A 42 -70.75 -84.08 -97.98
CA SER A 42 -69.84 -82.93 -98.04
C SER A 42 -69.09 -82.80 -96.71
N PRO A 43 -67.78 -82.47 -96.73
CA PRO A 43 -67.00 -82.33 -95.51
C PRO A 43 -67.46 -81.11 -94.72
N LEU A 44 -67.74 -81.31 -93.44
CA LEU A 44 -67.95 -80.27 -92.44
C LEU A 44 -66.59 -79.86 -91.87
N GLU A 45 -66.14 -78.64 -92.16
CA GLU A 45 -64.99 -78.05 -91.48
C GLU A 45 -65.42 -77.63 -90.06
N VAL A 46 -64.81 -78.25 -89.06
CA VAL A 46 -64.93 -77.87 -87.65
C VAL A 46 -63.55 -77.41 -87.19
N ARG A 47 -63.49 -76.26 -86.52
CA ARG A 47 -62.28 -75.81 -85.82
C ARG A 47 -62.47 -75.98 -84.32
N THR A 48 -61.46 -76.50 -83.66
CA THR A 48 -61.39 -76.45 -82.19
C THR A 48 -61.25 -74.98 -81.77
N ALA A 49 -61.97 -74.55 -80.74
CA ALA A 49 -62.05 -73.12 -80.37
C ALA A 49 -60.69 -72.56 -79.94
N SER A 50 -60.31 -71.38 -80.45
CA SER A 50 -59.08 -70.68 -80.04
C SER A 50 -59.05 -70.44 -78.53
N SER A 51 -57.85 -70.44 -77.93
CA SER A 51 -57.64 -70.15 -76.51
C SER A 51 -56.61 -69.00 -76.34
N PRO A 52 -56.30 -68.55 -75.12
CA PRO A 52 -55.11 -67.73 -74.88
C PRO A 52 -53.82 -68.46 -75.33
N PRO A 53 -52.71 -67.71 -75.56
CA PRO A 53 -51.44 -68.28 -76.01
C PRO A 53 -50.77 -69.13 -74.93
N GLY A 54 -49.82 -69.99 -75.34
CA GLY A 54 -48.97 -70.71 -74.40
C GLY A 54 -47.99 -69.79 -73.64
N GLN A 55 -47.28 -70.37 -72.67
CA GLN A 55 -46.18 -69.66 -71.99
C GLN A 55 -45.05 -69.28 -72.97
N PRO A 56 -44.54 -68.03 -72.94
CA PRO A 56 -43.30 -67.67 -73.64
C PRO A 56 -42.08 -68.40 -73.05
N SER A 57 -40.91 -68.21 -73.65
CA SER A 57 -39.67 -68.68 -73.01
C SER A 57 -39.42 -67.96 -71.68
N SER A 58 -38.65 -68.59 -70.78
CA SER A 58 -38.00 -67.87 -69.69
C SER A 58 -37.19 -66.68 -70.24
N ILE A 59 -37.04 -65.64 -69.42
CA ILE A 59 -36.40 -64.38 -69.82
C ILE A 59 -34.87 -64.56 -69.78
N GLY A 60 -34.20 -64.31 -70.90
CA GLY A 60 -32.78 -64.04 -70.94
C GLY A 60 -32.50 -62.60 -70.48
N VAL A 61 -31.43 -62.42 -69.70
CA VAL A 61 -30.99 -61.12 -69.20
C VAL A 61 -29.62 -60.82 -69.80
N ASP A 62 -29.61 -60.18 -70.99
CA ASP A 62 -28.39 -60.02 -71.79
C ASP A 62 -27.41 -58.98 -71.17
N SER A 63 -27.91 -58.01 -70.39
CA SER A 63 -27.09 -57.05 -69.65
C SER A 63 -27.84 -56.40 -68.48
N VAL A 64 -27.10 -56.04 -67.43
CA VAL A 64 -27.63 -55.38 -66.21
C VAL A 64 -26.67 -54.27 -65.77
N THR A 65 -27.21 -53.13 -65.37
CA THR A 65 -26.47 -52.01 -64.75
C THR A 65 -26.91 -51.81 -63.30
N ARG A 66 -26.55 -50.70 -62.64
CA ARG A 66 -27.12 -50.35 -61.32
C ARG A 66 -28.61 -49.96 -61.40
N THR A 67 -29.06 -49.37 -62.51
CA THR A 67 -30.42 -48.79 -62.62
C THR A 67 -31.26 -49.33 -63.79
N THR A 68 -30.70 -50.24 -64.60
CA THR A 68 -31.39 -50.84 -65.76
C THR A 68 -31.10 -52.33 -65.92
N ALA A 69 -32.00 -53.05 -66.59
CA ALA A 69 -31.77 -54.42 -67.05
C ALA A 69 -32.37 -54.61 -68.45
N PHE A 70 -31.61 -55.22 -69.36
CA PHE A 70 -32.09 -55.60 -70.69
C PHE A 70 -32.61 -57.04 -70.64
N LEU A 71 -33.91 -57.19 -70.89
CA LEU A 71 -34.66 -58.44 -70.84
C LEU A 71 -35.05 -58.88 -72.25
N LYS A 72 -35.05 -60.19 -72.49
CA LYS A 72 -35.28 -60.79 -73.81
C LYS A 72 -35.96 -62.13 -73.68
N TRP A 73 -36.87 -62.45 -74.59
CA TRP A 73 -37.58 -63.71 -74.61
C TRP A 73 -37.83 -64.17 -76.04
N HIS A 74 -38.42 -65.35 -76.17
CA HIS A 74 -38.94 -65.87 -77.43
C HIS A 74 -40.46 -66.02 -77.32
N PRO A 75 -41.20 -65.86 -78.45
CA PRO A 75 -42.62 -66.16 -78.50
C PRO A 75 -42.93 -67.56 -77.96
N PRO A 76 -44.15 -67.79 -77.45
CA PRO A 76 -44.58 -69.14 -77.10
C PRO A 76 -44.51 -70.04 -78.33
N SER A 77 -44.27 -71.33 -78.12
CA SER A 77 -44.24 -72.33 -79.20
C SER A 77 -45.58 -72.53 -79.91
N TRP A 78 -46.65 -71.94 -79.36
CA TRP A 78 -48.00 -71.96 -79.89
C TRP A 78 -48.80 -70.75 -79.35
N ASP A 79 -49.55 -70.09 -80.22
CA ASP A 79 -50.17 -68.77 -80.00
C ASP A 79 -51.63 -68.80 -79.54
N GLY A 80 -52.22 -69.99 -79.38
CA GLY A 80 -53.65 -70.15 -79.03
C GLY A 80 -54.58 -70.25 -80.24
N GLY A 81 -54.04 -70.14 -81.47
CA GLY A 81 -54.82 -70.10 -82.71
C GLY A 81 -55.22 -68.70 -83.18
N GLU A 82 -54.89 -67.67 -82.39
CA GLU A 82 -55.00 -66.26 -82.73
C GLU A 82 -53.65 -65.59 -82.48
N PRO A 83 -53.20 -64.65 -83.33
CA PRO A 83 -51.86 -64.07 -83.20
C PRO A 83 -51.68 -63.32 -81.88
N VAL A 84 -50.47 -63.41 -81.31
CA VAL A 84 -50.11 -62.66 -80.10
C VAL A 84 -50.11 -61.15 -80.39
N ILE A 85 -50.99 -60.41 -79.71
CA ILE A 85 -51.23 -58.97 -79.91
C ILE A 85 -50.35 -58.08 -79.01
N HIS A 86 -49.84 -58.61 -77.90
CA HIS A 86 -48.74 -58.04 -77.11
C HIS A 86 -48.19 -59.06 -76.11
N TYR A 87 -47.02 -58.75 -75.53
CA TYR A 87 -46.48 -59.36 -74.33
C TYR A 87 -46.62 -58.40 -73.15
N GLU A 88 -46.76 -58.95 -71.94
CA GLU A 88 -46.61 -58.21 -70.68
C GLU A 88 -45.46 -58.79 -69.88
N VAL A 89 -44.49 -57.96 -69.50
CA VAL A 89 -43.42 -58.31 -68.55
C VAL A 89 -43.75 -57.71 -67.19
N GLN A 90 -43.63 -58.53 -66.14
CA GLN A 90 -43.75 -58.11 -64.75
C GLN A 90 -42.43 -58.30 -63.99
N LEU A 91 -42.13 -57.39 -63.06
CA LEU A 91 -41.06 -57.55 -62.07
C LEU A 91 -41.63 -57.80 -60.66
N TYR A 92 -40.85 -58.51 -59.85
CA TYR A 92 -41.05 -58.65 -58.40
C TYR A 92 -39.73 -58.34 -57.66
N PRO A 93 -39.73 -57.42 -56.67
CA PRO A 93 -38.56 -57.04 -55.90
C PRO A 93 -38.33 -58.02 -54.74
N LYS A 94 -37.15 -58.64 -54.62
CA LYS A 94 -36.89 -59.65 -53.57
C LYS A 94 -36.58 -59.07 -52.18
N SER A 95 -36.31 -57.77 -52.06
CA SER A 95 -36.06 -57.08 -50.79
C SER A 95 -36.85 -55.77 -50.70
N ALA A 96 -37.05 -55.27 -49.48
CA ALA A 96 -37.63 -53.94 -49.26
C ALA A 96 -36.72 -52.81 -49.83
N ALA A 97 -35.40 -53.02 -49.85
CA ALA A 97 -34.47 -52.10 -50.50
C ALA A 97 -34.65 -52.03 -52.03
N ALA A 98 -35.10 -53.11 -52.67
CA ALA A 98 -35.37 -53.14 -54.11
C ALA A 98 -36.65 -52.38 -54.52
N LEU A 99 -37.42 -51.86 -53.56
CA LEU A 99 -38.62 -51.05 -53.80
C LEU A 99 -38.23 -49.64 -54.25
N VAL A 100 -38.85 -49.17 -55.33
CA VAL A 100 -38.67 -47.82 -55.88
C VAL A 100 -40.04 -47.15 -55.94
N GLY A 101 -40.11 -45.85 -55.62
CA GLY A 101 -41.36 -45.07 -55.71
C GLY A 101 -42.48 -45.48 -54.76
N GLY A 102 -42.18 -46.18 -53.65
CA GLY A 102 -43.19 -46.59 -52.66
C GLY A 102 -44.06 -47.79 -53.07
N LEU A 103 -43.66 -48.55 -54.10
CA LEU A 103 -44.32 -49.80 -54.48
C LEU A 103 -44.33 -50.81 -53.33
N ALA A 104 -45.40 -51.60 -53.22
CA ALA A 104 -45.46 -52.76 -52.33
C ALA A 104 -44.64 -53.94 -52.89
N GLN A 105 -44.29 -54.91 -52.03
CA GLN A 105 -43.53 -56.10 -52.44
C GLN A 105 -44.39 -57.14 -53.18
N GLN A 106 -44.82 -56.80 -54.39
CA GLN A 106 -45.70 -57.58 -55.26
C GLN A 106 -45.19 -57.60 -56.70
N TRP A 107 -45.83 -58.40 -57.56
CA TRP A 107 -45.59 -58.35 -59.00
C TRP A 107 -46.20 -57.06 -59.58
N PHE A 108 -45.43 -56.31 -60.37
CA PHE A 108 -45.89 -55.12 -61.08
C PHE A 108 -45.47 -55.14 -62.56
N PRO A 109 -46.32 -54.68 -63.49
CA PRO A 109 -45.96 -54.61 -64.91
C PRO A 109 -44.90 -53.53 -65.16
N VAL A 110 -43.94 -53.83 -66.04
CA VAL A 110 -42.85 -52.93 -66.44
C VAL A 110 -42.75 -52.72 -67.95
N PHE A 111 -43.40 -53.59 -68.74
CA PHE A 111 -43.48 -53.47 -70.19
C PHE A 111 -44.78 -54.11 -70.70
N GLN A 112 -45.44 -53.44 -71.64
CA GLN A 112 -46.52 -54.00 -72.45
C GLN A 112 -46.28 -53.59 -73.92
N GLY A 113 -46.15 -54.57 -74.82
CA GLY A 113 -45.83 -54.29 -76.23
C GLY A 113 -45.58 -55.54 -77.08
N LEU A 114 -45.46 -55.38 -78.39
CA LEU A 114 -45.27 -56.49 -79.36
C LEU A 114 -43.82 -56.99 -79.46
N GLU A 115 -42.87 -56.25 -78.92
CA GLU A 115 -41.44 -56.57 -78.97
C GLU A 115 -41.13 -57.80 -78.09
N THR A 116 -40.08 -58.56 -78.43
CA THR A 116 -39.60 -59.71 -77.64
C THR A 116 -38.37 -59.37 -76.79
N THR A 117 -38.14 -58.08 -76.58
CA THR A 117 -37.08 -57.48 -75.78
C THR A 117 -37.62 -56.23 -75.10
N CYS A 118 -37.17 -55.92 -73.89
CA CYS A 118 -37.39 -54.61 -73.28
C CYS A 118 -36.22 -54.21 -72.40
N THR A 119 -36.02 -52.90 -72.19
CA THR A 119 -35.12 -52.40 -71.15
C THR A 119 -35.96 -51.91 -69.99
N VAL A 120 -35.80 -52.50 -68.81
CA VAL A 120 -36.39 -51.96 -67.58
C VAL A 120 -35.48 -50.86 -67.07
N HIS A 121 -36.07 -49.73 -66.67
CA HIS A 121 -35.39 -48.57 -66.10
C HIS A 121 -35.89 -48.29 -64.68
N GLY A 122 -35.12 -47.53 -63.90
CA GLY A 122 -35.52 -47.13 -62.55
C GLY A 122 -35.38 -48.23 -61.50
N LEU A 123 -34.47 -49.19 -61.72
CA LEU A 123 -34.06 -50.14 -60.67
C LEU A 123 -33.12 -49.44 -59.67
N ARG A 124 -33.01 -49.97 -58.45
CA ARG A 124 -32.01 -49.55 -57.43
C ARG A 124 -30.77 -50.44 -57.55
N GLY A 125 -29.59 -49.93 -57.22
CA GLY A 125 -28.34 -50.70 -57.29
C GLY A 125 -28.30 -51.82 -56.25
N GLY A 126 -27.47 -52.84 -56.50
CA GLY A 126 -27.24 -53.96 -55.58
C GLY A 126 -28.48 -54.81 -55.22
N CYS A 127 -29.59 -54.61 -55.92
CA CYS A 127 -30.90 -55.15 -55.59
C CYS A 127 -31.28 -56.32 -56.48
N THR A 128 -31.94 -57.33 -55.92
CA THR A 128 -32.33 -58.54 -56.65
C THR A 128 -33.81 -58.52 -57.01
N TYR A 129 -34.09 -58.77 -58.29
CA TYR A 129 -35.42 -58.77 -58.89
C TYR A 129 -35.72 -60.13 -59.52
N ARG A 130 -37.00 -60.44 -59.69
CA ARG A 130 -37.52 -61.53 -60.51
C ARG A 130 -38.29 -60.94 -61.69
N ALA A 131 -38.10 -61.49 -62.89
CA ALA A 131 -38.87 -61.13 -64.09
C ALA A 131 -39.67 -62.32 -64.62
N GLN A 132 -40.89 -62.08 -65.08
CA GLN A 132 -41.73 -63.06 -65.80
C GLN A 132 -42.47 -62.37 -66.95
N VAL A 133 -42.73 -63.09 -68.04
CA VAL A 133 -43.44 -62.57 -69.23
C VAL A 133 -44.57 -63.50 -69.66
N ARG A 134 -45.69 -62.93 -70.11
CA ARG A 134 -46.79 -63.66 -70.76
C ARG A 134 -47.18 -63.03 -72.08
N GLY A 135 -47.71 -63.84 -73.00
CA GLY A 135 -48.35 -63.35 -74.22
C GLY A 135 -49.84 -63.07 -74.01
N PHE A 136 -50.41 -62.21 -74.85
CA PHE A 136 -51.85 -61.98 -74.97
C PHE A 136 -52.26 -62.18 -76.43
N ASN A 137 -53.41 -62.79 -76.69
CA ASN A 137 -54.07 -62.77 -78.00
C ASN A 137 -55.50 -62.22 -77.86
N LEU A 138 -56.33 -62.33 -78.91
CA LEU A 138 -57.72 -61.83 -78.89
C LEU A 138 -58.66 -62.59 -77.92
N ILE A 139 -58.26 -63.77 -77.44
CA ILE A 139 -59.03 -64.58 -76.48
C ILE A 139 -58.66 -64.22 -75.04
N GLY A 140 -57.38 -63.88 -74.77
CA GLY A 140 -56.95 -63.40 -73.46
C GLY A 140 -55.46 -63.52 -73.20
N ALA A 141 -55.12 -63.44 -71.90
CA ALA A 141 -53.77 -63.60 -71.38
C ALA A 141 -53.39 -65.08 -71.28
N GLY A 142 -52.20 -65.44 -71.78
CA GLY A 142 -51.58 -66.74 -71.53
C GLY A 142 -50.90 -66.81 -70.17
N ASP A 143 -50.35 -67.98 -69.86
CA ASP A 143 -49.56 -68.21 -68.65
C ASP A 143 -48.21 -67.46 -68.70
N PHE A 144 -47.67 -67.17 -67.51
CA PHE A 144 -46.34 -66.58 -67.36
C PHE A 144 -45.23 -67.60 -67.60
N SER A 145 -44.15 -67.16 -68.22
CA SER A 145 -42.86 -67.84 -68.25
C SER A 145 -42.33 -68.11 -66.83
N GLN A 146 -41.40 -69.06 -66.67
CA GLN A 146 -40.72 -69.24 -65.39
C GLN A 146 -39.99 -67.95 -64.96
N ALA A 147 -40.21 -67.55 -63.70
CA ALA A 147 -39.63 -66.34 -63.13
C ALA A 147 -38.10 -66.42 -63.06
N THR A 148 -37.42 -65.50 -63.74
CA THR A 148 -35.95 -65.44 -63.81
C THR A 148 -35.41 -64.41 -62.82
N GLU A 149 -34.42 -64.80 -62.01
CA GLU A 149 -33.77 -63.90 -61.03
C GLU A 149 -32.55 -63.20 -61.65
N PHE A 150 -32.37 -61.92 -61.32
CA PHE A 150 -31.17 -61.14 -61.60
C PHE A 150 -30.92 -60.09 -60.51
N THR A 151 -29.67 -59.66 -60.36
CA THR A 151 -29.25 -58.65 -59.38
C THR A 151 -28.61 -57.47 -60.12
N THR A 152 -28.97 -56.24 -59.76
CA THR A 152 -28.34 -55.03 -60.30
C THR A 152 -26.93 -54.85 -59.75
N ALA A 153 -26.08 -54.13 -60.50
CA ALA A 153 -24.74 -53.82 -60.03
C ALA A 153 -24.80 -52.99 -58.72
N PRO A 154 -23.98 -53.29 -57.70
CA PRO A 154 -23.92 -52.48 -56.49
C PRO A 154 -23.54 -51.01 -56.73
N GLU A 155 -23.90 -50.15 -55.79
CA GLU A 155 -23.60 -48.72 -55.81
C GLU A 155 -23.00 -48.25 -54.46
N ALA A 156 -22.68 -46.96 -54.33
CA ALA A 156 -22.18 -46.41 -53.06
C ALA A 156 -23.30 -46.40 -51.99
N PRO A 157 -22.96 -46.36 -50.68
CA PRO A 157 -23.97 -46.36 -49.63
C PRO A 157 -24.78 -45.06 -49.60
N GLU A 158 -26.00 -45.13 -49.08
CA GLU A 158 -26.82 -43.94 -48.87
C GLU A 158 -26.34 -43.09 -47.67
N GLY A 159 -26.83 -41.85 -47.57
CA GLY A 159 -26.47 -40.94 -46.49
C GLY A 159 -26.90 -41.47 -45.11
N LEU A 160 -26.09 -41.19 -44.09
CA LEU A 160 -26.35 -41.60 -42.71
C LEU A 160 -27.16 -40.52 -41.95
N PRO A 161 -27.91 -40.90 -40.91
CA PRO A 161 -28.42 -39.95 -39.92
C PRO A 161 -27.31 -39.11 -39.27
N PRO A 162 -27.62 -37.94 -38.67
CA PRO A 162 -26.66 -37.17 -37.90
C PRO A 162 -26.07 -38.01 -36.74
N PRO A 163 -24.77 -37.90 -36.43
CA PRO A 163 -24.19 -38.58 -35.28
C PRO A 163 -24.67 -37.92 -33.98
N VAL A 164 -24.85 -38.74 -32.94
CA VAL A 164 -25.30 -38.31 -31.61
C VAL A 164 -24.12 -38.26 -30.66
N ILE A 165 -23.99 -37.16 -29.91
CA ILE A 165 -23.04 -37.04 -28.79
C ILE A 165 -23.69 -37.66 -27.55
N SER A 166 -23.20 -38.82 -27.14
CA SER A 166 -23.73 -39.59 -26.00
C SER A 166 -23.12 -39.17 -24.67
N GLN A 167 -21.84 -38.79 -24.66
CA GLN A 167 -21.15 -38.22 -23.50
C GLN A 167 -20.29 -37.02 -23.89
N CYS A 168 -20.17 -36.07 -22.97
CA CYS A 168 -19.34 -34.88 -23.12
C CYS A 168 -18.32 -34.78 -21.98
N THR A 169 -17.07 -34.49 -22.31
CA THR A 169 -15.97 -34.29 -21.36
C THR A 169 -15.29 -32.94 -21.59
N GLN A 170 -14.35 -32.58 -20.72
CA GLN A 170 -13.54 -31.36 -20.88
C GLN A 170 -12.61 -31.40 -22.11
N GLY A 171 -12.25 -32.58 -22.61
CA GLY A 171 -11.27 -32.76 -23.68
C GLY A 171 -11.75 -33.54 -24.90
N GLY A 172 -13.07 -33.77 -25.02
CA GLY A 172 -13.58 -34.75 -25.98
C GLY A 172 -15.06 -35.12 -25.84
N PHE A 173 -15.53 -35.93 -26.79
CA PHE A 173 -16.90 -36.44 -26.88
C PHE A 173 -16.92 -37.95 -27.16
N GLU A 174 -17.94 -38.65 -26.68
CA GLU A 174 -18.30 -40.00 -27.15
C GLU A 174 -19.42 -39.87 -28.19
N LEU A 175 -19.16 -40.28 -29.43
CA LEU A 175 -20.12 -40.25 -30.53
C LEU A 175 -20.64 -41.64 -30.85
N VAL A 176 -21.93 -41.73 -31.16
CA VAL A 176 -22.61 -42.93 -31.67
C VAL A 176 -23.46 -42.52 -32.88
N TRP A 177 -23.59 -43.39 -33.88
CA TRP A 177 -24.45 -43.17 -35.05
C TRP A 177 -25.11 -44.47 -35.49
N GLU A 178 -26.11 -44.36 -36.36
CA GLU A 178 -26.73 -45.51 -37.01
C GLU A 178 -26.05 -45.83 -38.35
N PRO A 179 -26.02 -47.10 -38.80
CA PRO A 179 -25.59 -47.45 -40.15
C PRO A 179 -26.53 -46.82 -41.22
N PRO A 180 -26.08 -46.68 -42.48
CA PRO A 180 -26.96 -46.20 -43.55
C PRO A 180 -28.15 -47.15 -43.75
N GLN A 181 -29.32 -46.60 -44.09
CA GLN A 181 -30.54 -47.40 -44.32
C GLN A 181 -30.39 -48.37 -45.50
N PHE A 182 -29.51 -48.06 -46.45
CA PHE A 182 -29.10 -48.96 -47.51
C PHE A 182 -27.59 -48.83 -47.80
N ASP A 183 -26.90 -49.97 -47.89
CA ASP A 183 -25.46 -50.07 -48.09
C ASP A 183 -25.04 -50.07 -49.58
N GLY A 184 -25.98 -49.88 -50.51
CA GLY A 184 -25.75 -49.99 -51.95
C GLY A 184 -25.65 -51.44 -52.45
N GLY A 185 -25.92 -52.44 -51.59
CA GLY A 185 -25.76 -53.87 -51.87
C GLY A 185 -24.31 -54.36 -51.83
N ALA A 186 -23.42 -53.64 -51.14
CA ALA A 186 -22.06 -54.06 -50.85
C ALA A 186 -21.65 -53.58 -49.44
N PRO A 187 -20.96 -54.42 -48.64
CA PRO A 187 -20.75 -54.15 -47.22
C PRO A 187 -19.92 -52.90 -46.97
N ILE A 188 -20.28 -52.18 -45.90
CA ILE A 188 -19.54 -51.00 -45.43
C ILE A 188 -18.14 -51.43 -44.96
N ASN A 189 -17.11 -50.89 -45.61
CA ASN A 189 -15.71 -51.18 -45.34
C ASN A 189 -15.08 -50.16 -44.36
N VAL A 190 -15.70 -48.98 -44.20
CA VAL A 190 -15.23 -47.92 -43.28
C VAL A 190 -16.31 -46.88 -42.99
N TYR A 191 -16.35 -46.40 -41.76
CA TYR A 191 -16.94 -45.12 -41.34
C TYR A 191 -15.81 -44.11 -41.11
N THR A 192 -16.01 -42.86 -41.52
CA THR A 192 -15.13 -41.73 -41.22
C THR A 192 -15.95 -40.65 -40.52
N VAL A 193 -15.44 -40.14 -39.39
CA VAL A 193 -16.01 -38.95 -38.73
C VAL A 193 -15.06 -37.79 -38.97
N GLU A 194 -15.61 -36.65 -39.36
CA GLU A 194 -14.88 -35.40 -39.52
C GLU A 194 -15.37 -34.34 -38.53
N CYS A 195 -14.44 -33.52 -38.05
CA CYS A 195 -14.71 -32.35 -37.25
C CYS A 195 -14.39 -31.09 -38.05
N TRP A 196 -15.18 -30.03 -37.89
CA TRP A 196 -14.90 -28.74 -38.51
C TRP A 196 -13.78 -28.01 -37.76
N ASP A 197 -12.65 -27.82 -38.44
CA ASP A 197 -11.57 -26.96 -37.95
C ASP A 197 -11.87 -25.50 -38.31
N VAL A 198 -12.17 -24.70 -37.27
CA VAL A 198 -12.54 -23.29 -37.40
C VAL A 198 -11.37 -22.41 -37.91
N ALA A 199 -10.12 -22.80 -37.62
CA ALA A 199 -8.93 -22.05 -38.02
C ALA A 199 -8.53 -22.34 -39.47
N GLN A 200 -8.63 -23.60 -39.89
CA GLN A 200 -8.37 -24.04 -41.28
C GLN A 200 -9.58 -23.81 -42.21
N LYS A 201 -10.79 -23.65 -41.64
CA LYS A 201 -12.09 -23.59 -42.36
C LYS A 201 -12.32 -24.82 -43.25
N LEU A 202 -11.97 -25.99 -42.72
CA LEU A 202 -12.01 -27.27 -43.41
C LEU A 202 -12.54 -28.36 -42.47
N TRP A 203 -13.13 -29.39 -43.06
CA TRP A 203 -13.44 -30.63 -42.36
C TRP A 203 -12.17 -31.48 -42.24
N MET A 204 -11.87 -31.96 -41.03
CA MET A 204 -10.67 -32.73 -40.70
C MET A 204 -11.08 -34.10 -40.13
N PRO A 205 -10.53 -35.23 -40.62
CA PRO A 205 -10.88 -36.55 -40.13
C PRO A 205 -10.36 -36.77 -38.70
N VAL A 206 -11.27 -37.11 -37.79
CA VAL A 206 -11.00 -37.35 -36.36
C VAL A 206 -11.18 -38.82 -35.95
N TYR A 207 -11.92 -39.61 -36.74
CA TYR A 207 -11.99 -41.06 -36.59
C TYR A 207 -12.14 -41.74 -37.96
N ARG A 208 -11.57 -42.94 -38.11
CA ARG A 208 -11.76 -43.82 -39.26
C ARG A 208 -11.69 -45.29 -38.81
N GLY A 209 -12.74 -46.06 -39.04
CA GLY A 209 -12.82 -47.46 -38.58
C GLY A 209 -14.15 -48.14 -38.93
N LEU A 210 -14.46 -49.27 -38.27
CA LEU A 210 -15.63 -50.11 -38.59
C LEU A 210 -16.77 -50.05 -37.57
N THR A 211 -16.58 -49.41 -36.41
CA THR A 211 -17.62 -49.29 -35.38
C THR A 211 -18.54 -48.11 -35.66
N THR A 212 -19.82 -48.24 -35.30
CA THR A 212 -20.83 -47.17 -35.41
C THR A 212 -20.79 -46.21 -34.20
N GLY A 213 -19.57 -45.90 -33.76
CA GLY A 213 -19.30 -45.07 -32.58
C GLY A 213 -17.79 -44.93 -32.33
N CYS A 214 -17.38 -43.82 -31.72
CA CYS A 214 -15.99 -43.50 -31.41
C CYS A 214 -15.84 -42.44 -30.30
N ASN A 215 -14.70 -42.48 -29.60
CA ASN A 215 -14.28 -41.41 -28.68
C ASN A 215 -13.36 -40.43 -29.41
N ILE A 216 -13.73 -39.15 -29.42
CA ILE A 216 -12.93 -38.05 -29.97
C ILE A 216 -12.26 -37.34 -28.79
N THR A 217 -10.93 -37.24 -28.81
CA THR A 217 -10.12 -36.69 -27.70
C THR A 217 -9.11 -35.67 -28.20
N GLY A 218 -8.69 -34.74 -27.32
CA GLY A 218 -7.75 -33.67 -27.66
C GLY A 218 -8.43 -32.37 -28.08
N LEU A 219 -9.74 -32.26 -27.84
CA LEU A 219 -10.51 -31.04 -28.03
C LEU A 219 -10.24 -30.04 -26.90
N LEU A 220 -10.44 -28.74 -27.16
CA LEU A 220 -10.31 -27.68 -26.16
C LEU A 220 -11.56 -27.64 -25.26
N PRO A 221 -11.46 -27.36 -23.94
CA PRO A 221 -12.62 -27.26 -23.05
C PRO A 221 -13.51 -26.05 -23.35
N GLY A 222 -14.82 -26.17 -23.06
CA GLY A 222 -15.84 -25.14 -23.32
C GLY A 222 -16.04 -24.73 -24.80
N THR A 223 -15.37 -25.42 -25.72
CA THR A 223 -15.27 -25.05 -27.12
C THR A 223 -16.32 -25.83 -27.92
N GLU A 224 -16.92 -25.14 -28.90
CA GLU A 224 -17.96 -25.69 -29.75
C GLU A 224 -17.37 -26.27 -31.03
N TYR A 225 -17.83 -27.46 -31.39
CA TYR A 225 -17.36 -28.22 -32.53
C TYR A 225 -18.55 -28.72 -33.34
N PHE A 226 -18.38 -28.77 -34.66
CA PHE A 226 -19.33 -29.38 -35.60
C PHE A 226 -18.76 -30.69 -36.09
N LEU A 227 -19.58 -31.72 -36.16
CA LEU A 227 -19.17 -33.12 -36.37
C LEU A 227 -20.11 -33.80 -37.37
N ARG A 228 -19.56 -34.54 -38.33
CA ARG A 228 -20.32 -35.27 -39.36
C ARG A 228 -19.73 -36.65 -39.60
N VAL A 229 -20.56 -37.60 -40.02
CA VAL A 229 -20.14 -38.96 -40.36
C VAL A 229 -20.42 -39.28 -41.83
N GLY A 230 -19.54 -40.06 -42.44
CA GLY A 230 -19.70 -40.66 -43.76
C GLY A 230 -19.23 -42.11 -43.72
N CYS A 231 -19.62 -42.92 -44.70
CA CYS A 231 -19.17 -44.31 -44.82
C CYS A 231 -18.82 -44.66 -46.25
N ALA A 232 -18.11 -45.77 -46.48
CA ALA A 232 -17.77 -46.22 -47.83
C ALA A 232 -17.81 -47.75 -47.94
N ASN A 233 -18.21 -48.24 -49.10
CA ASN A 233 -18.16 -49.65 -49.49
C ASN A 233 -17.12 -49.86 -50.61
N SER A 234 -17.21 -50.93 -51.40
CA SER A 234 -16.31 -51.20 -52.53
C SER A 234 -16.59 -50.38 -53.80
N HIS A 235 -17.63 -49.55 -53.81
CA HIS A 235 -18.14 -48.83 -54.99
C HIS A 235 -18.21 -47.31 -54.82
N GLY A 236 -18.05 -46.79 -53.60
CA GLY A 236 -17.82 -45.37 -53.34
C GLY A 236 -18.06 -44.96 -51.88
N ASP A 237 -17.79 -43.70 -51.60
CA ASP A 237 -18.18 -43.01 -50.36
C ASP A 237 -19.66 -42.59 -50.43
N SER A 238 -20.33 -42.60 -49.28
CA SER A 238 -21.68 -42.07 -49.10
C SER A 238 -21.69 -40.54 -49.14
N PRO A 239 -22.87 -39.91 -49.32
CA PRO A 239 -23.08 -38.55 -48.84
C PRO A 239 -22.71 -38.44 -47.35
N TRP A 240 -22.15 -37.31 -46.96
CA TRP A 240 -21.94 -36.97 -45.55
C TRP A 240 -23.29 -36.76 -44.85
N SER A 241 -23.37 -37.14 -43.57
CA SER A 241 -24.50 -36.79 -42.70
C SER A 241 -24.67 -35.27 -42.63
N ILE A 242 -25.87 -34.83 -42.26
CA ILE A 242 -26.05 -33.48 -41.71
C ILE A 242 -25.15 -33.39 -40.45
N PRO A 243 -24.39 -32.30 -40.25
CA PRO A 243 -23.57 -32.15 -39.05
C PRO A 243 -24.41 -32.01 -37.78
N CYS A 244 -23.95 -32.62 -36.69
CA CYS A 244 -24.35 -32.21 -35.34
C CYS A 244 -23.38 -31.15 -34.80
N SER A 245 -23.75 -30.47 -33.72
CA SER A 245 -22.83 -29.63 -32.93
C SER A 245 -22.80 -30.07 -31.47
N GLY A 246 -21.72 -29.73 -30.78
CA GLY A 246 -21.58 -29.94 -29.35
C GLY A 246 -20.51 -29.03 -28.75
N ARG A 247 -20.70 -28.66 -27.48
CA ARG A 247 -19.72 -27.91 -26.69
C ARG A 247 -19.08 -28.83 -25.66
N THR A 248 -17.76 -28.90 -25.62
CA THR A 248 -17.01 -29.63 -24.58
C THR A 248 -17.30 -29.03 -23.20
N ALA A 249 -17.21 -29.83 -22.15
CA ALA A 249 -17.42 -29.33 -20.79
C ALA A 249 -16.38 -28.24 -20.45
N ALA A 250 -16.78 -27.25 -19.64
CA ALA A 250 -15.86 -26.24 -19.16
C ALA A 250 -14.87 -26.82 -18.13
N ALA A 251 -13.68 -26.25 -18.07
CA ALA A 251 -12.62 -26.67 -17.14
C ALA A 251 -12.07 -25.47 -16.34
N PRO A 252 -11.32 -25.72 -15.25
CA PRO A 252 -10.49 -24.69 -14.62
C PRO A 252 -9.54 -24.03 -15.64
N PRO A 253 -9.09 -22.77 -15.41
CA PRO A 253 -8.28 -22.06 -16.39
C PRO A 253 -6.96 -22.77 -16.70
N SER A 254 -6.45 -22.54 -17.91
CA SER A 254 -5.13 -23.02 -18.31
C SER A 254 -4.03 -22.41 -17.42
N PRO A 255 -2.90 -23.09 -17.20
CA PRO A 255 -1.80 -22.56 -16.39
C PRO A 255 -1.34 -21.19 -16.90
N PRO A 256 -1.22 -20.17 -16.03
CA PRO A 256 -0.64 -18.88 -16.42
C PRO A 256 0.79 -19.02 -16.96
N LYS A 257 1.17 -18.08 -17.82
CA LYS A 257 2.60 -17.86 -18.12
C LYS A 257 3.30 -17.34 -16.85
N PRO A 258 4.63 -17.53 -16.70
CA PRO A 258 5.36 -17.00 -15.54
C PRO A 258 5.11 -15.50 -15.38
N PRO A 259 4.88 -15.00 -14.15
CA PRO A 259 4.63 -13.58 -13.92
C PRO A 259 5.85 -12.76 -14.34
N MET A 260 5.61 -11.68 -15.08
CA MET A 260 6.63 -10.76 -15.56
C MET A 260 7.11 -9.89 -14.39
N ILE A 261 8.41 -9.89 -14.14
CA ILE A 261 9.05 -8.96 -13.23
C ILE A 261 9.14 -7.59 -13.93
N LEU A 262 8.42 -6.59 -13.41
CA LEU A 262 8.45 -5.22 -13.93
C LEU A 262 9.56 -4.39 -13.29
N SER A 263 9.81 -4.59 -11.99
CA SER A 263 10.93 -3.98 -11.27
C SER A 263 11.32 -4.80 -10.05
N THR A 264 12.60 -4.69 -9.69
CA THR A 264 13.16 -5.18 -8.44
C THR A 264 13.54 -4.01 -7.54
N SER A 265 13.78 -4.29 -6.27
CA SER A 265 14.36 -3.38 -5.28
C SER A 265 15.01 -4.22 -4.17
N GLY A 266 15.69 -3.56 -3.23
CA GLY A 266 16.29 -4.25 -2.08
C GLY A 266 15.27 -4.84 -1.09
N SER A 267 13.98 -4.47 -1.17
CA SER A 267 12.95 -4.89 -0.19
C SER A 267 11.63 -5.36 -0.82
N GLY A 268 11.57 -5.49 -2.15
CA GLY A 268 10.34 -5.84 -2.86
C GLY A 268 10.51 -6.03 -4.36
N VAL A 269 9.48 -6.57 -5.00
CA VAL A 269 9.42 -6.89 -6.44
C VAL A 269 8.02 -6.56 -6.97
N VAL A 270 7.93 -5.85 -8.10
CA VAL A 270 6.66 -5.63 -8.81
C VAL A 270 6.49 -6.69 -9.87
N LEU A 271 5.37 -7.43 -9.80
CA LEU A 271 5.00 -8.49 -10.73
C LEU A 271 3.76 -8.08 -11.54
N SER A 272 3.66 -8.55 -12.78
CA SER A 272 2.42 -8.50 -13.57
C SER A 272 2.21 -9.78 -14.38
N TRP A 273 0.97 -10.02 -14.80
CA TRP A 273 0.60 -11.18 -15.60
C TRP A 273 -0.49 -10.83 -16.61
N LYS A 274 -0.84 -11.79 -17.47
CA LYS A 274 -1.95 -11.70 -18.41
C LYS A 274 -2.90 -12.88 -18.19
N PRO A 275 -4.21 -12.71 -18.41
CA PRO A 275 -5.17 -13.81 -18.29
C PRO A 275 -4.76 -15.02 -19.16
N PRO A 276 -4.77 -16.24 -18.63
CA PRO A 276 -4.70 -17.45 -19.44
C PRO A 276 -6.06 -17.73 -20.11
N PRO A 277 -6.11 -18.67 -21.08
CA PRO A 277 -7.38 -19.23 -21.55
C PRO A 277 -8.24 -19.75 -20.39
N GLY A 278 -9.46 -19.22 -20.27
CA GLY A 278 -10.43 -19.57 -19.22
C GLY A 278 -11.19 -20.88 -19.44
N ASN A 279 -10.86 -21.62 -20.52
CA ASN A 279 -11.33 -22.99 -20.76
C ASN A 279 -12.87 -23.18 -20.70
N GLY A 280 -13.60 -22.22 -21.29
CA GLY A 280 -15.07 -22.19 -21.36
C GLY A 280 -15.74 -21.19 -20.43
N LEU A 281 -15.03 -20.68 -19.41
CA LEU A 281 -15.57 -19.76 -18.41
C LEU A 281 -14.64 -18.55 -18.24
N PRO A 282 -15.16 -17.37 -17.84
CA PRO A 282 -14.31 -16.22 -17.55
C PRO A 282 -13.37 -16.52 -16.37
N VAL A 283 -12.12 -16.06 -16.46
CA VAL A 283 -11.18 -16.10 -15.32
C VAL A 283 -11.65 -15.07 -14.29
N THR A 284 -11.93 -15.51 -13.06
CA THR A 284 -12.47 -14.67 -11.98
C THR A 284 -11.42 -14.27 -10.96
N GLY A 285 -10.25 -14.93 -10.94
CA GLY A 285 -9.18 -14.60 -10.02
C GLY A 285 -7.85 -15.30 -10.31
N TYR A 286 -6.85 -14.96 -9.50
CA TYR A 286 -5.50 -15.48 -9.51
C TYR A 286 -5.05 -15.75 -8.07
N VAL A 287 -4.19 -16.75 -7.89
CA VAL A 287 -3.46 -16.97 -6.64
C VAL A 287 -1.97 -16.86 -6.96
N LEU A 288 -1.26 -16.00 -6.23
CA LEU A 288 0.18 -15.82 -6.32
C LEU A 288 0.85 -16.39 -5.08
N GLU A 289 1.83 -17.26 -5.28
CA GLU A 289 2.69 -17.78 -4.23
C GLU A 289 4.15 -17.39 -4.46
N GLN A 290 4.88 -17.22 -3.35
CA GLN A 290 6.32 -16.96 -3.32
C GLN A 290 7.04 -18.07 -2.55
N ALA A 291 8.28 -18.37 -2.97
CA ALA A 291 9.25 -19.08 -2.16
C ALA A 291 10.61 -18.39 -2.20
N ARG A 292 11.40 -18.51 -1.13
CA ARG A 292 12.82 -18.14 -1.16
C ARG A 292 13.65 -19.31 -1.71
N ILE A 293 14.36 -19.09 -2.81
CA ILE A 293 15.25 -20.11 -3.38
C ILE A 293 16.51 -20.25 -2.53
N ARG A 294 16.95 -21.49 -2.34
CA ARG A 294 18.24 -21.89 -1.74
C ARG A 294 18.70 -23.16 -2.45
N GLU A 295 20.01 -23.37 -2.54
CA GLU A 295 20.59 -24.50 -3.29
C GLU A 295 20.23 -25.87 -2.69
N ASP A 296 20.12 -25.98 -1.36
CA ASP A 296 20.01 -27.26 -0.63
C ASP A 296 18.63 -27.58 0.00
N SER A 297 17.55 -26.85 -0.31
CA SER A 297 16.26 -27.03 0.41
C SER A 297 15.03 -27.15 -0.47
N THR A 298 14.13 -28.08 -0.12
CA THR A 298 12.78 -28.20 -0.70
C THR A 298 12.05 -26.86 -0.64
N VAL A 299 11.70 -26.33 -1.81
CA VAL A 299 11.15 -24.99 -2.00
C VAL A 299 9.68 -24.96 -1.58
N ALA A 300 9.44 -24.64 -0.30
CA ALA A 300 8.10 -24.37 0.22
C ALA A 300 7.59 -23.02 -0.30
N PHE A 301 6.38 -23.04 -0.87
CA PHE A 301 5.70 -21.86 -1.40
C PHE A 301 4.63 -21.37 -0.40
N GLU A 302 4.54 -20.05 -0.23
CA GLU A 302 3.63 -19.35 0.66
C GLU A 302 2.72 -18.41 -0.15
N GLN A 303 1.41 -18.41 0.13
CA GLN A 303 0.44 -17.55 -0.58
C GLN A 303 0.61 -16.08 -0.20
N LEU A 304 0.84 -15.23 -1.20
CA LEU A 304 0.98 -13.78 -1.04
C LEU A 304 -0.28 -13.00 -1.39
N TYR A 305 -1.05 -13.49 -2.37
CA TYR A 305 -2.19 -12.78 -2.94
C TYR A 305 -3.22 -13.76 -3.50
N GLU A 306 -4.49 -13.41 -3.36
CA GLU A 306 -5.63 -14.08 -4.00
C GLU A 306 -6.69 -13.02 -4.36
N GLY A 307 -7.02 -12.89 -5.65
CA GLY A 307 -7.91 -11.85 -6.16
C GLY A 307 -7.86 -11.65 -7.69
N PRO A 308 -8.57 -10.67 -8.25
CA PRO A 308 -8.76 -10.50 -9.70
C PRO A 308 -7.67 -9.71 -10.44
N ASP A 309 -6.73 -9.07 -9.72
CA ASP A 309 -5.77 -8.12 -10.30
C ASP A 309 -4.76 -8.80 -11.24
N LEU A 310 -4.19 -8.00 -12.14
CA LEU A 310 -3.16 -8.42 -13.11
C LEU A 310 -1.74 -7.95 -12.73
N SER A 311 -1.56 -7.39 -11.55
CA SER A 311 -0.26 -7.03 -10.98
C SER A 311 -0.28 -7.03 -9.46
N PHE A 312 0.89 -7.22 -8.85
CA PHE A 312 1.05 -7.21 -7.39
C PHE A 312 2.45 -6.74 -6.99
N GLU A 313 2.53 -5.92 -5.93
CA GLU A 313 3.78 -5.39 -5.39
C GLU A 313 4.16 -6.15 -4.11
N VAL A 314 5.11 -7.08 -4.23
CA VAL A 314 5.61 -7.90 -3.12
C VAL A 314 6.56 -7.05 -2.27
N LYS A 315 6.34 -7.02 -0.94
CA LYS A 315 7.07 -6.18 0.03
C LYS A 315 7.67 -7.01 1.16
N GLY A 316 8.64 -6.44 1.87
CA GLY A 316 9.28 -7.06 3.04
C GLY A 316 10.34 -8.11 2.70
N LEU A 317 10.80 -8.14 1.45
CA LEU A 317 11.80 -9.09 0.98
C LEU A 317 13.20 -8.74 1.50
N ARG A 318 14.07 -9.75 1.54
CA ARG A 318 15.49 -9.55 1.89
C ARG A 318 16.25 -9.03 0.67
N PRO A 319 17.22 -8.10 0.82
CA PRO A 319 18.08 -7.68 -0.28
C PRO A 319 18.94 -8.82 -0.82
N PHE A 320 19.42 -8.69 -2.06
CA PHE A 320 20.34 -9.62 -2.73
C PHE A 320 20.00 -11.11 -2.54
N THR A 321 18.70 -11.44 -2.58
CA THR A 321 18.15 -12.75 -2.26
C THR A 321 17.28 -13.23 -3.40
N GLU A 322 17.37 -14.52 -3.73
CA GLU A 322 16.58 -15.12 -4.79
C GLU A 322 15.21 -15.58 -4.30
N TYR A 323 14.20 -15.25 -5.09
CA TYR A 323 12.81 -15.58 -4.86
C TYR A 323 12.21 -16.17 -6.14
N GLY A 324 11.47 -17.26 -5.98
CA GLY A 324 10.63 -17.85 -7.02
C GLY A 324 9.18 -17.47 -6.79
N PHE A 325 8.47 -17.14 -7.86
CA PHE A 325 7.06 -16.77 -7.85
C PHE A 325 6.28 -17.67 -8.80
N ARG A 326 5.17 -18.25 -8.34
CA ARG A 326 4.26 -19.04 -9.19
C ARG A 326 2.83 -18.54 -9.06
N LEU A 327 2.08 -18.66 -10.15
CA LEU A 327 0.74 -18.13 -10.29
C LEU A 327 -0.20 -19.23 -10.80
N CYS A 328 -1.39 -19.35 -10.22
CA CYS A 328 -2.51 -20.07 -10.84
C CYS A 328 -3.69 -19.11 -11.05
N ALA A 329 -4.63 -19.50 -11.90
CA ALA A 329 -5.84 -18.74 -12.20
C ALA A 329 -7.08 -19.56 -11.82
N SER A 330 -8.18 -18.89 -11.48
CA SER A 330 -9.45 -19.53 -11.11
C SER A 330 -10.62 -19.05 -11.98
N ASN A 331 -11.61 -19.92 -12.12
CA ASN A 331 -12.95 -19.62 -12.64
C ASN A 331 -13.99 -20.39 -11.79
N SER A 332 -15.26 -20.37 -12.18
CA SER A 332 -16.33 -21.11 -11.46
C SER A 332 -16.22 -22.64 -11.54
N ALA A 333 -15.35 -23.21 -12.38
CA ALA A 333 -15.02 -24.64 -12.36
C ALA A 333 -13.85 -24.97 -11.41
N GLY A 334 -13.17 -23.98 -10.83
CA GLY A 334 -12.16 -24.15 -9.77
C GLY A 334 -10.84 -23.42 -10.01
N LYS A 335 -9.84 -23.71 -9.17
CA LYS A 335 -8.45 -23.27 -9.35
C LYS A 335 -7.74 -24.15 -10.38
N GLY A 336 -7.17 -23.54 -11.41
CA GLY A 336 -6.34 -24.21 -12.41
C GLY A 336 -4.96 -24.60 -11.87
N ALA A 337 -4.20 -25.35 -12.67
CA ALA A 337 -2.85 -25.77 -12.28
C ALA A 337 -1.85 -24.60 -12.27
N TRP A 338 -0.80 -24.73 -11.45
CA TRP A 338 0.25 -23.73 -11.30
C TRP A 338 1.04 -23.52 -12.60
N GLY A 339 1.22 -22.25 -12.98
CA GLY A 339 2.15 -21.83 -14.02
C GLY A 339 3.62 -22.01 -13.61
N PRO A 340 4.58 -21.92 -14.56
CA PRO A 340 5.99 -22.12 -14.25
C PRO A 340 6.55 -20.98 -13.39
N VAL A 341 7.54 -21.29 -12.55
CA VAL A 341 8.13 -20.35 -11.59
C VAL A 341 8.92 -19.26 -12.30
N ALA A 342 8.57 -17.99 -12.08
CA ALA A 342 9.44 -16.86 -12.40
C ALA A 342 10.44 -16.66 -11.25
N ILE A 343 11.75 -16.65 -11.54
CA ILE A 343 12.80 -16.44 -10.54
C ILE A 343 13.43 -15.06 -10.76
N CYS A 344 13.60 -14.30 -9.68
CA CYS A 344 14.44 -13.11 -9.69
C CYS A 344 15.27 -12.99 -8.40
N ARG A 345 16.30 -12.15 -8.44
CA ARG A 345 17.06 -11.72 -7.27
C ARG A 345 16.66 -10.29 -6.93
N THR A 346 16.38 -10.01 -5.66
CA THR A 346 16.22 -8.63 -5.18
C THR A 346 17.53 -7.84 -5.32
N ASP A 347 17.44 -6.53 -5.44
CA ASP A 347 18.61 -5.67 -5.61
C ASP A 347 19.51 -5.69 -4.35
N PRO A 348 20.78 -5.30 -4.47
CA PRO A 348 21.61 -4.97 -3.31
C PRO A 348 20.97 -3.90 -2.42
N GLY A 349 21.15 -4.04 -1.10
CA GLY A 349 20.64 -3.11 -0.10
C GLY A 349 21.75 -2.46 0.75
N PRO A 350 21.40 -1.48 1.60
CA PRO A 350 22.29 -1.04 2.67
C PRO A 350 22.67 -2.20 3.60
N PRO A 351 23.81 -2.14 4.33
CA PRO A 351 24.24 -3.26 5.17
C PRO A 351 23.27 -3.55 6.32
N GLY A 352 23.31 -4.78 6.83
CA GLY A 352 22.74 -5.10 8.14
C GLY A 352 23.40 -4.28 9.26
N ALA A 353 22.80 -4.33 10.45
CA ALA A 353 23.45 -3.80 11.65
C ALA A 353 24.77 -4.55 11.91
N PRO A 354 25.88 -3.86 12.22
CA PRO A 354 27.08 -4.50 12.74
C PRO A 354 26.79 -5.19 14.08
N ASP A 355 27.68 -6.09 14.49
CA ASP A 355 27.71 -6.58 15.87
C ASP A 355 27.87 -5.41 16.85
N HIS A 356 27.42 -5.60 18.09
CA HIS A 356 27.54 -4.58 19.13
C HIS A 356 29.03 -4.27 19.40
N PRO A 357 29.41 -2.99 19.54
CA PRO A 357 30.82 -2.63 19.69
C PRO A 357 31.35 -3.09 21.05
N GLU A 358 32.52 -3.71 21.07
CA GLU A 358 33.21 -4.20 22.26
C GLU A 358 34.14 -3.11 22.81
N ALA A 359 34.16 -2.93 24.13
CA ALA A 359 35.09 -2.03 24.80
C ALA A 359 36.39 -2.78 25.16
N VAL A 360 37.43 -2.55 24.36
CA VAL A 360 38.74 -3.22 24.47
C VAL A 360 39.57 -2.64 25.62
N THR A 361 39.49 -1.32 25.83
CA THR A 361 40.20 -0.60 26.90
C THR A 361 39.31 0.49 27.47
N GLN A 362 39.27 0.62 28.81
CA GLN A 362 38.49 1.62 29.54
C GLN A 362 39.42 2.47 30.43
N GLY A 363 40.02 3.49 29.82
CA GLY A 363 40.87 4.46 30.49
C GLY A 363 40.08 5.45 31.37
N VAL A 364 40.80 6.40 31.97
CA VAL A 364 40.22 7.42 32.85
C VAL A 364 39.46 8.48 32.06
N ASP A 365 40.00 8.84 30.89
CA ASP A 365 39.55 9.91 29.98
C ASP A 365 39.23 9.39 28.57
N HIS A 366 39.42 8.08 28.34
CA HIS A 366 39.28 7.47 27.01
C HIS A 366 38.69 6.06 27.05
N ILE A 367 38.01 5.67 25.96
CA ILE A 367 37.48 4.31 25.75
C ILE A 367 37.83 3.84 24.34
N GLN A 368 38.55 2.73 24.22
CA GLN A 368 38.84 2.07 22.94
C GLN A 368 37.71 1.11 22.60
N LEU A 369 37.02 1.36 21.50
CA LEU A 369 36.01 0.44 20.94
C LEU A 369 36.55 -0.31 19.72
N ARG A 370 35.99 -1.51 19.51
CA ARG A 370 36.17 -2.34 18.30
C ARG A 370 34.83 -2.97 17.92
N TRP A 371 34.61 -3.26 16.63
CA TRP A 371 33.43 -3.98 16.16
C TRP A 371 33.77 -4.88 14.96
N SER A 372 32.85 -5.79 14.66
CA SER A 372 32.89 -6.64 13.46
C SER A 372 32.14 -5.99 12.30
N ALA A 373 32.44 -6.44 11.08
CA ALA A 373 31.60 -6.12 9.92
C ALA A 373 30.23 -6.83 10.06
N PRO A 374 29.12 -6.22 9.60
CA PRO A 374 27.82 -6.88 9.62
C PRO A 374 27.85 -8.17 8.79
N GLY A 375 27.44 -9.29 9.39
CA GLY A 375 27.35 -10.60 8.72
C GLY A 375 26.34 -10.67 7.55
N GLN A 376 25.63 -9.57 7.27
CA GLN A 376 24.72 -9.40 6.13
C GLN A 376 25.14 -8.13 5.38
N THR A 377 25.99 -8.29 4.36
CA THR A 377 26.45 -7.20 3.47
C THR A 377 25.40 -6.80 2.43
N ASN A 378 24.31 -7.57 2.30
CA ASN A 378 23.17 -7.28 1.43
C ASN A 378 23.57 -7.02 -0.03
N GLY A 379 24.59 -7.73 -0.54
CA GLY A 379 25.01 -7.69 -1.94
C GLY A 379 25.99 -6.58 -2.32
N SER A 380 26.40 -5.71 -1.39
CA SER A 380 27.36 -4.63 -1.67
C SER A 380 28.36 -4.47 -0.53
N PRO A 381 29.69 -4.40 -0.81
CA PRO A 381 30.73 -4.43 0.21
C PRO A 381 30.69 -3.21 1.12
N VAL A 382 30.91 -3.42 2.42
CA VAL A 382 30.97 -2.35 3.43
C VAL A 382 32.18 -1.46 3.15
N THR A 383 31.92 -0.16 2.99
CA THR A 383 32.92 0.88 2.69
C THR A 383 33.25 1.74 3.91
N GLY A 384 32.40 1.76 4.94
CA GLY A 384 32.60 2.57 6.13
C GLY A 384 31.72 2.18 7.31
N TYR A 385 31.98 2.85 8.43
CA TYR A 385 31.21 2.79 9.66
C TYR A 385 30.92 4.18 10.19
N THR A 386 29.80 4.36 10.89
CA THR A 386 29.49 5.55 11.70
C THR A 386 29.29 5.13 13.14
N LEU A 387 30.04 5.73 14.07
CA LEU A 387 29.96 5.48 15.52
C LEU A 387 29.31 6.68 16.22
N GLU A 388 28.34 6.39 17.09
CA GLU A 388 27.67 7.37 17.94
C GLU A 388 27.82 7.03 19.42
N LEU A 389 27.92 8.08 20.24
CA LEU A 389 28.04 8.01 21.70
C LEU A 389 26.91 8.81 22.36
N GLY A 390 26.40 8.32 23.49
CA GLY A 390 25.57 9.09 24.41
C GLY A 390 26.03 8.87 25.85
N SER A 391 25.97 9.90 26.69
CA SER A 391 26.24 9.75 28.14
C SER A 391 25.01 9.17 28.83
N VAL A 392 25.21 8.31 29.83
CA VAL A 392 24.11 7.70 30.59
C VAL A 392 23.91 8.43 31.91
N SER A 393 22.69 8.91 32.12
CA SER A 393 22.29 9.62 33.35
C SER A 393 22.34 8.68 34.55
N SER A 394 23.27 8.91 35.49
CA SER A 394 23.40 8.14 36.73
C SER A 394 22.10 8.02 37.53
N LYS A 395 21.27 9.08 37.53
CA LYS A 395 19.99 9.16 38.25
C LYS A 395 18.82 8.45 37.55
N THR A 396 18.81 8.40 36.22
CA THR A 396 17.62 7.92 35.45
C THR A 396 17.91 6.72 34.54
N ARG A 397 19.18 6.34 34.39
CA ARG A 397 19.72 5.35 33.43
C ARG A 397 19.29 5.55 31.97
N LYS A 398 18.76 6.74 31.64
CA LYS A 398 18.49 7.18 30.26
C LYS A 398 19.80 7.62 29.59
N ILE A 399 19.93 7.28 28.32
CA ILE A 399 21.00 7.77 27.45
C ILE A 399 20.64 9.20 27.01
N SER A 400 21.64 10.07 26.84
CA SER A 400 21.49 11.41 26.27
C SER A 400 21.06 11.37 24.80
N LEU A 401 20.98 12.56 24.16
CA LEU A 401 21.04 12.62 22.70
C LEU A 401 22.32 11.91 22.21
N TRP A 402 22.21 11.23 21.07
CA TRP A 402 23.33 10.56 20.40
C TRP A 402 24.15 11.57 19.61
N THR A 403 25.47 11.52 19.77
CA THR A 403 26.43 12.36 19.06
C THR A 403 27.32 11.49 18.18
N GLN A 404 27.42 11.80 16.89
CA GLN A 404 28.36 11.15 15.99
C GLN A 404 29.81 11.54 16.34
N ILE A 405 30.63 10.54 16.68
CA ILE A 405 32.01 10.74 17.14
C ILE A 405 33.06 10.19 16.15
N TYR A 406 32.68 9.27 15.26
CA TYR A 406 33.56 8.77 14.18
C TYR A 406 32.75 8.42 12.93
N ARG A 407 33.36 8.65 11.76
CA ARG A 407 32.94 8.07 10.48
C ARG A 407 34.17 7.74 9.64
N GLY A 408 34.24 6.52 9.09
CA GLY A 408 35.36 6.07 8.26
C GLY A 408 35.45 4.54 8.13
N PRO A 409 36.48 4.02 7.43
CA PRO A 409 36.60 2.60 7.08
C PRO A 409 37.08 1.69 8.22
N SER A 410 37.65 2.24 9.29
CA SER A 410 38.22 1.45 10.40
C SER A 410 37.13 0.80 11.24
N ASN A 411 37.36 -0.43 11.68
CA ASN A 411 36.45 -1.16 12.58
C ASN A 411 36.83 -1.04 14.07
N SER A 412 37.57 0.00 14.42
CA SER A 412 37.94 0.36 15.80
C SER A 412 38.21 1.85 15.91
N PHE A 413 37.98 2.43 17.08
CA PHE A 413 38.16 3.85 17.34
C PHE A 413 38.44 4.12 18.83
N CYS A 414 39.38 5.02 19.11
CA CYS A 414 39.63 5.51 20.47
C CYS A 414 38.81 6.79 20.69
N ILE A 415 37.90 6.75 21.65
CA ILE A 415 37.14 7.90 22.11
C ILE A 415 37.97 8.58 23.20
N ALA A 416 38.28 9.87 23.06
CA ALA A 416 39.01 10.67 24.05
C ALA A 416 38.10 11.75 24.68
N ASP A 417 38.67 12.58 25.56
CA ASP A 417 38.02 13.72 26.23
C ASP A 417 36.75 13.35 27.02
N LEU A 418 36.70 12.11 27.53
CA LEU A 418 35.59 11.61 28.36
C LEU A 418 35.78 11.99 29.83
N SER A 419 34.67 12.20 30.53
CA SER A 419 34.71 12.51 31.96
C SER A 419 34.96 11.23 32.77
N PRO A 420 35.84 11.24 33.79
CA PRO A 420 36.15 10.06 34.60
C PRO A 420 34.97 9.48 35.37
N GLY A 421 34.99 8.16 35.56
CA GLY A 421 33.99 7.45 36.37
C GLY A 421 32.53 7.60 35.89
N ARG A 422 32.31 7.84 34.59
CA ARG A 422 30.97 7.99 33.99
C ARG A 422 30.58 6.75 33.19
N GLU A 423 29.27 6.53 33.09
CA GLU A 423 28.65 5.53 32.20
C GLU A 423 28.33 6.19 30.85
N TYR A 424 28.74 5.54 29.77
CA TYR A 424 28.45 5.91 28.39
C TYR A 424 27.76 4.73 27.67
N ALA A 425 27.03 5.04 26.61
CA ALA A 425 26.49 4.06 25.69
C ALA A 425 26.96 4.37 24.27
N ALA A 426 27.40 3.35 23.53
CA ALA A 426 27.94 3.50 22.18
C ALA A 426 27.24 2.54 21.20
N ARG A 427 27.00 3.01 19.98
CA ARG A 427 26.37 2.23 18.90
C ARG A 427 27.03 2.52 17.56
N VAL A 428 27.12 1.53 16.69
CA VAL A 428 27.78 1.65 15.38
C VAL A 428 26.87 1.16 14.26
N ARG A 429 26.90 1.82 13.09
CA ARG A 429 26.29 1.33 11.85
C ARG A 429 27.34 1.20 10.75
N ALA A 430 27.13 0.32 9.78
CA ALA A 430 27.94 0.23 8.58
C ALA A 430 27.32 1.06 7.43
N GLU A 431 28.11 1.35 6.41
CA GLU A 431 27.67 1.89 5.12
C GLU A 431 28.32 1.15 3.94
N ASN A 432 27.62 1.04 2.82
CA ASN A 432 28.12 0.49 1.56
C ASN A 432 27.74 1.41 0.38
N GLY A 433 28.02 0.97 -0.85
CA GLY A 433 27.69 1.74 -2.07
C GLY A 433 26.20 1.96 -2.33
N ILE A 434 25.28 1.35 -1.57
CA ILE A 434 23.83 1.54 -1.66
C ILE A 434 23.32 2.51 -0.59
N GLY A 435 23.89 2.48 0.62
CA GLY A 435 23.54 3.43 1.67
C GLY A 435 24.00 3.04 3.07
N VAL A 436 23.43 3.73 4.07
CA VAL A 436 23.71 3.51 5.50
C VAL A 436 22.81 2.40 6.06
N GLY A 437 23.41 1.48 6.81
CA GLY A 437 22.70 0.41 7.51
C GLY A 437 22.08 0.85 8.84
N ALA A 438 21.40 -0.09 9.49
CA ALA A 438 20.90 0.09 10.85
C ALA A 438 22.05 0.18 11.88
N PHE A 439 21.77 0.79 13.03
CA PHE A 439 22.69 0.75 14.17
C PHE A 439 22.68 -0.63 14.85
N SER A 440 23.83 -1.03 15.36
CA SER A 440 23.99 -2.10 16.33
C SER A 440 23.12 -1.87 17.56
N GLN A 441 22.91 -2.93 18.35
CA GLN A 441 22.48 -2.72 19.73
C GLN A 441 23.52 -1.86 20.49
N PRO A 442 23.10 -0.91 21.35
CA PRO A 442 24.03 -0.11 22.12
C PRO A 442 24.77 -0.94 23.17
N VAL A 443 26.11 -0.90 23.15
CA VAL A 443 26.91 -1.34 24.30
C VAL A 443 26.87 -0.27 25.39
N ARG A 444 27.07 -0.66 26.64
CA ARG A 444 27.45 0.26 27.72
C ARG A 444 28.92 0.09 28.06
N CYS A 445 29.60 1.21 28.27
CA CYS A 445 31.01 1.28 28.62
C CYS A 445 31.21 2.33 29.71
N TYR A 446 32.29 2.20 30.48
CA TYR A 446 32.59 3.06 31.62
C TYR A 446 33.98 3.67 31.43
N THR A 447 34.17 4.90 31.90
CA THR A 447 35.52 5.41 32.17
C THR A 447 35.98 4.95 33.55
N SER A 448 37.26 4.63 33.68
CA SER A 448 37.87 4.30 34.97
C SER A 448 37.76 5.50 35.94
N PRO A 449 37.47 5.29 37.25
CA PRO A 449 37.42 6.38 38.21
C PRO A 449 38.79 7.06 38.42
N ALA A 450 38.80 8.38 38.58
CA ALA A 450 40.02 9.15 38.88
C ALA A 450 40.06 9.58 40.37
N PRO A 451 41.18 10.15 40.87
CA PRO A 451 41.15 10.96 42.08
C PRO A 451 40.10 12.09 41.98
N PRO A 452 39.56 12.61 43.10
CA PRO A 452 38.52 13.64 43.07
C PRO A 452 39.04 14.96 42.51
N GLU A 453 38.14 15.89 42.16
CA GLU A 453 38.54 17.28 41.94
C GLU A 453 39.03 17.97 43.23
N ALA A 454 39.50 19.22 43.11
CA ALA A 454 39.90 20.03 44.24
C ALA A 454 38.68 20.42 45.12
N PRO A 455 38.78 20.39 46.46
CA PRO A 455 37.78 20.96 47.35
C PRO A 455 37.50 22.45 47.07
N VAL A 456 36.26 22.89 47.25
CA VAL A 456 35.88 24.31 47.06
C VAL A 456 35.57 25.00 48.40
N GLY A 457 35.32 26.32 48.39
CA GLY A 457 34.84 27.05 49.58
C GLY A 457 35.81 27.13 50.78
N LEU A 458 37.13 26.93 50.57
CA LEU A 458 38.12 26.95 51.65
C LEU A 458 38.14 28.30 52.38
N SER A 459 37.96 28.27 53.71
CA SER A 459 37.87 29.46 54.55
C SER A 459 38.40 29.23 55.97
N VAL A 460 38.94 30.29 56.59
CA VAL A 460 39.44 30.29 57.98
C VAL A 460 38.39 30.94 58.88
N VAL A 461 37.55 30.11 59.48
CA VAL A 461 36.33 30.49 60.22
C VAL A 461 36.63 31.03 61.63
N HIS A 462 37.69 30.57 62.29
CA HIS A 462 38.10 31.06 63.61
C HIS A 462 39.62 31.15 63.74
N ARG A 463 40.11 32.20 64.41
CA ARG A 463 41.54 32.50 64.59
C ARG A 463 41.83 32.80 66.06
N GLY A 464 42.55 31.90 66.72
CA GLY A 464 43.16 32.11 68.03
C GLY A 464 44.67 32.31 67.92
N SER A 465 45.34 32.46 69.05
CA SER A 465 46.79 32.67 69.11
C SER A 465 47.63 31.38 68.92
N LYS A 466 47.06 30.20 69.21
CA LYS A 466 47.73 28.89 69.01
C LYS A 466 46.91 27.86 68.22
N SER A 467 45.77 28.27 67.67
CA SER A 467 44.89 27.39 66.89
C SER A 467 44.00 28.17 65.92
N ALA A 468 43.68 27.58 64.77
CA ALA A 468 42.69 28.09 63.82
C ALA A 468 41.64 27.01 63.51
N LYS A 469 40.41 27.40 63.17
CA LYS A 469 39.44 26.48 62.57
C LYS A 469 39.24 26.83 61.10
N VAL A 470 39.45 25.84 60.24
CA VAL A 470 39.23 25.90 58.80
C VAL A 470 37.99 25.09 58.42
N LYS A 471 37.30 25.52 57.36
CA LYS A 471 36.16 24.82 56.74
C LYS A 471 36.33 24.89 55.22
N TRP A 472 35.91 23.84 54.52
CA TRP A 472 35.79 23.79 53.07
C TRP A 472 34.48 23.07 52.71
N GLU A 473 34.29 22.83 51.42
CA GLU A 473 33.18 22.07 50.86
C GLU A 473 33.75 20.93 50.00
N ALA A 474 32.92 19.92 49.72
CA ALA A 474 33.35 18.79 48.89
C ALA A 474 33.72 19.26 47.46
N PRO A 475 34.53 18.50 46.71
CA PRO A 475 34.73 18.73 45.28
C PRO A 475 33.40 18.70 44.53
N ALA A 476 33.33 19.38 43.37
CA ALA A 476 32.10 19.40 42.57
C ALA A 476 31.78 18.02 41.97
N GLU A 477 32.82 17.28 41.56
CA GLU A 477 32.73 15.89 41.11
C GLU A 477 33.73 15.00 41.88
N ASP A 478 33.30 13.77 42.22
CA ASP A 478 34.13 12.76 42.88
C ASP A 478 34.87 11.84 41.88
N ASN A 479 34.70 12.11 40.58
CA ASN A 479 35.25 11.32 39.47
C ASN A 479 34.90 9.82 39.53
N GLY A 480 33.73 9.49 40.08
CA GLY A 480 33.15 8.14 40.14
C GLY A 480 33.73 7.23 41.24
N SER A 481 34.52 7.77 42.16
CA SER A 481 34.86 7.09 43.42
C SER A 481 34.67 8.05 44.59
N PRO A 482 33.81 7.71 45.57
CA PRO A 482 33.39 8.65 46.60
C PRO A 482 34.56 9.11 47.48
N VAL A 483 34.61 10.42 47.75
CA VAL A 483 35.61 11.04 48.62
C VAL A 483 35.56 10.40 50.01
N ARG A 484 36.68 9.82 50.45
CA ARG A 484 36.81 9.09 51.72
C ARG A 484 37.41 9.95 52.83
N ARG A 485 38.31 10.86 52.49
CA ARG A 485 39.04 11.73 53.43
C ARG A 485 39.57 12.98 52.74
N TYR A 486 39.87 14.00 53.53
CA TYR A 486 40.54 15.23 53.13
C TYR A 486 41.87 15.33 53.87
N LYS A 487 42.87 15.94 53.24
CA LYS A 487 44.18 16.22 53.82
C LYS A 487 44.43 17.74 53.78
N VAL A 488 44.65 18.36 54.94
CA VAL A 488 44.98 19.78 55.05
C VAL A 488 46.50 19.90 55.11
N LEU A 489 47.08 20.57 54.13
CA LEU A 489 48.48 20.96 54.10
C LEU A 489 48.60 22.40 54.59
N LEU A 490 49.54 22.63 55.51
CA LEU A 490 49.85 23.93 56.10
C LEU A 490 51.35 24.20 55.99
N ALA A 491 51.73 25.40 55.59
CA ALA A 491 53.10 25.89 55.62
C ALA A 491 53.17 27.25 56.31
N ARG A 492 54.35 27.58 56.85
CA ARG A 492 54.67 28.93 57.33
C ARG A 492 54.94 29.87 56.17
N SER A 493 54.68 31.16 56.35
CA SER A 493 55.03 32.21 55.39
C SER A 493 55.73 33.42 56.02
N ASP A 494 56.08 33.35 57.31
CA ASP A 494 56.82 34.40 58.01
C ASP A 494 58.29 34.47 57.52
N GLY A 495 58.57 35.47 56.68
CA GLY A 495 59.84 35.69 55.98
C GLY A 495 59.67 35.95 54.49
N ALA A 496 58.55 35.50 53.91
CA ALA A 496 58.21 35.66 52.50
C ALA A 496 57.70 37.09 52.17
N HIS A 497 58.57 38.09 52.26
CA HIS A 497 58.18 39.50 52.23
C HIS A 497 58.02 40.12 50.82
N ASP A 498 57.56 39.34 49.84
CA ASP A 498 57.23 39.81 48.49
C ASP A 498 55.88 39.24 48.00
N SER A 499 55.10 40.05 47.28
CA SER A 499 53.74 39.72 46.81
C SER A 499 53.70 38.92 45.49
N ALA A 500 54.87 38.47 45.03
CA ALA A 500 55.07 37.77 43.75
C ALA A 500 55.06 36.23 43.82
N LEU A 501 55.01 35.63 45.01
CA LEU A 501 55.08 34.17 45.21
C LEU A 501 53.81 33.43 44.74
N LYS A 502 53.78 33.12 43.44
CA LYS A 502 52.81 32.21 42.80
C LYS A 502 53.26 30.75 42.76
N ASP A 503 54.51 30.49 43.11
CA ASP A 503 55.16 29.18 43.00
C ASP A 503 54.82 28.31 44.23
N THR A 504 54.21 27.15 44.03
CA THR A 504 53.63 26.34 45.12
C THR A 504 54.64 25.48 45.87
N ASP A 505 55.81 25.23 45.28
CA ASP A 505 56.70 24.15 45.71
C ASP A 505 57.85 24.64 46.60
N GLN A 506 57.94 25.96 46.83
CA GLN A 506 58.90 26.60 47.74
C GLN A 506 58.48 26.57 49.22
N TYR A 507 57.28 26.07 49.52
CA TYR A 507 56.74 25.99 50.88
C TYR A 507 56.92 24.59 51.48
N GLU A 508 57.42 24.51 52.73
CA GLU A 508 57.50 23.25 53.48
C GLU A 508 56.08 22.83 53.95
N TRP A 509 55.39 22.07 53.10
CA TRP A 509 54.01 21.65 53.33
C TRP A 509 53.91 20.51 54.36
N LYS A 510 53.41 20.84 55.56
CA LYS A 510 53.10 19.86 56.60
C LYS A 510 51.63 19.44 56.55
N ALA A 511 51.37 18.13 56.49
CA ALA A 511 50.03 17.61 56.74
C ALA A 511 49.65 17.82 58.22
N VAL A 512 48.58 18.59 58.47
CA VAL A 512 48.15 18.99 59.83
C VAL A 512 46.74 18.50 60.20
N TYR A 513 46.03 17.93 59.23
CA TYR A 513 44.79 17.18 59.43
C TYR A 513 44.65 16.16 58.31
N GLU A 514 44.20 14.95 58.64
CA GLU A 514 43.69 13.98 57.67
C GLU A 514 42.45 13.30 58.25
N GLY A 515 41.32 13.33 57.54
CA GLY A 515 40.05 12.80 58.04
C GLY A 515 38.85 13.11 57.14
N PRO A 516 37.66 12.56 57.43
CA PRO A 516 36.48 12.65 56.57
C PRO A 516 35.68 13.97 56.68
N GLU A 517 35.91 14.77 57.72
CA GLU A 517 35.13 16.00 57.94
C GLU A 517 35.56 17.12 57.00
N THR A 518 34.60 17.98 56.59
CA THR A 518 34.86 19.20 55.81
C THR A 518 35.25 20.41 56.67
N SER A 519 35.71 20.18 57.91
CA SER A 519 36.27 21.21 58.79
C SER A 519 37.34 20.61 59.70
N ALA A 520 38.39 21.37 60.00
CA ALA A 520 39.46 20.94 60.90
C ALA A 520 39.87 22.05 61.87
N ARG A 521 40.28 21.67 63.07
CA ARG A 521 40.94 22.57 64.04
C ARG A 521 42.45 22.36 63.98
N LEU A 522 43.15 23.30 63.37
CA LEU A 522 44.61 23.37 63.37
C LEU A 522 45.07 23.80 64.76
N SER A 523 46.10 23.14 65.29
CA SER A 523 46.63 23.40 66.63
C SER A 523 48.16 23.38 66.63
N GLY A 524 48.79 23.88 67.69
CA GLY A 524 50.25 24.03 67.75
C GLY A 524 50.80 25.17 66.88
N LEU A 525 49.96 26.17 66.57
CA LEU A 525 50.39 27.36 65.85
C LEU A 525 51.10 28.36 66.78
N GLU A 526 51.94 29.22 66.23
CA GLU A 526 52.61 30.30 66.97
C GLU A 526 51.80 31.61 66.94
N PRO A 527 51.77 32.42 68.02
CA PRO A 527 51.04 33.69 68.05
C PRO A 527 51.66 34.78 67.18
N GLY A 528 50.85 35.42 66.32
CA GLY A 528 51.26 36.48 65.42
C GLY A 528 51.94 36.02 64.12
N SER A 529 52.16 34.73 63.92
CA SER A 529 52.80 34.16 62.73
C SER A 529 51.84 34.05 61.55
N GLN A 530 52.40 34.13 60.33
CA GLN A 530 51.66 33.95 59.08
C GLN A 530 51.77 32.52 58.55
N TYR A 531 50.67 32.03 57.99
CA TYR A 531 50.55 30.69 57.43
C TYR A 531 49.79 30.70 56.11
N VAL A 532 50.14 29.78 55.22
CA VAL A 532 49.35 29.42 54.03
C VAL A 532 48.87 27.99 54.17
N LEU A 533 47.62 27.72 53.75
CA LEU A 533 47.07 26.36 53.73
C LEU A 533 46.39 26.03 52.41
N ARG A 534 46.36 24.74 52.08
CA ARG A 534 45.61 24.16 50.96
C ARG A 534 45.01 22.82 51.39
N VAL A 535 43.89 22.42 50.80
CA VAL A 535 43.19 21.18 51.12
C VAL A 535 43.02 20.35 49.85
N LEU A 536 43.27 19.05 49.95
CA LEU A 536 43.04 18.10 48.86
C LEU A 536 42.11 16.97 49.31
N ALA A 537 41.30 16.47 48.39
CA ALA A 537 40.37 15.37 48.60
C ALA A 537 40.99 14.04 48.17
N LEU A 538 40.63 12.94 48.83
CA LEU A 538 41.16 11.60 48.55
C LEU A 538 40.00 10.61 48.42
N ASN A 539 40.00 9.79 47.37
CA ASN A 539 39.08 8.66 47.20
C ASN A 539 39.85 7.33 47.14
N SER A 540 39.32 6.29 46.47
CA SER A 540 40.05 5.01 46.31
C SER A 540 41.18 5.05 45.29
N CYS A 541 41.21 6.04 44.40
CA CYS A 541 42.17 6.14 43.30
C CYS A 541 43.39 6.99 43.64
N GLY A 542 43.33 7.80 44.70
CA GLY A 542 44.47 8.54 45.22
C GLY A 542 44.13 9.92 45.79
N ASP A 543 45.16 10.74 45.91
CA ASP A 543 45.11 12.15 46.28
C ASP A 543 44.74 13.00 45.04
N GLY A 544 43.64 13.76 45.13
CA GLY A 544 43.25 14.75 44.14
C GLY A 544 44.08 16.04 44.22
N PRO A 545 43.92 16.99 43.28
CA PRO A 545 44.62 18.25 43.31
C PRO A 545 44.22 19.09 44.54
N ALA A 546 45.17 19.87 45.04
CA ALA A 546 44.92 20.79 46.14
C ALA A 546 44.16 22.03 45.66
N CYS A 547 43.24 22.51 46.50
CA CYS A 547 42.50 23.73 46.24
C CYS A 547 43.37 25.00 46.36
N ALA A 548 42.82 26.12 45.90
CA ALA A 548 43.49 27.42 45.94
C ALA A 548 44.00 27.77 47.35
N MET A 549 45.23 28.26 47.43
CA MET A 549 45.89 28.54 48.71
C MET A 549 45.17 29.66 49.48
N GLN A 550 44.89 29.42 50.76
CA GLN A 550 44.31 30.40 51.67
C GLN A 550 45.35 30.83 52.72
N SER A 551 45.69 32.11 52.73
CA SER A 551 46.57 32.71 53.74
C SER A 551 45.81 33.16 54.99
N PHE A 552 46.46 33.11 56.15
CA PHE A 552 45.98 33.74 57.38
C PHE A 552 47.14 34.06 58.34
N ALA A 553 46.85 34.89 59.35
CA ALA A 553 47.70 35.08 60.51
C ALA A 553 46.97 34.60 61.78
N THR A 554 47.72 34.11 62.76
CA THR A 554 47.20 33.84 64.11
C THR A 554 47.04 35.14 64.91
N SER A 555 46.18 35.11 65.92
CA SER A 555 45.97 36.26 66.81
C SER A 555 47.19 36.47 67.72
N LEU A 556 47.45 37.71 68.12
CA LEU A 556 48.44 38.00 69.16
C LEU A 556 48.02 37.37 70.50
N ALA A 557 48.99 37.12 71.37
CA ALA A 557 48.72 36.66 72.73
C ALA A 557 48.12 37.81 73.59
N PRO A 558 47.17 37.53 74.50
CA PRO A 558 46.62 38.55 75.39
C PRO A 558 47.66 39.02 76.43
N PRO A 559 47.64 40.31 76.84
CA PRO A 559 48.57 40.86 77.81
C PRO A 559 48.29 40.40 79.25
N PRO A 560 49.29 40.42 80.15
CA PRO A 560 49.11 40.21 81.59
C PRO A 560 48.38 41.39 82.26
N LYS A 561 47.89 41.18 83.50
CA LYS A 561 47.29 42.23 84.34
C LYS A 561 48.32 43.30 84.74
N MET A 562 47.87 44.53 84.96
CA MET A 562 48.69 45.69 85.34
C MET A 562 48.47 46.07 86.82
N GLU A 563 49.52 46.58 87.46
CA GLU A 563 49.53 47.07 88.86
C GLU A 563 49.40 48.62 88.93
N PRO A 564 48.97 49.20 90.07
CA PRO A 564 48.78 50.64 90.22
C PRO A 564 50.10 51.42 90.42
N PRO A 565 50.21 52.67 89.92
CA PRO A 565 51.42 53.49 90.06
C PRO A 565 51.56 54.13 91.44
N ALA A 566 52.80 54.31 91.91
CA ALA A 566 53.11 55.06 93.13
C ALA A 566 53.24 56.56 92.85
N ALA A 567 52.63 57.40 93.69
CA ALA A 567 52.57 58.85 93.54
C ALA A 567 53.18 59.61 94.73
N SER A 568 53.75 60.79 94.46
CA SER A 568 54.31 61.72 95.44
C SER A 568 54.01 63.17 95.05
N VAL A 569 54.01 64.08 96.03
CA VAL A 569 53.58 65.48 95.85
C VAL A 569 54.54 66.43 96.56
N GLY A 570 54.82 67.57 95.94
CA GLY A 570 55.62 68.65 96.52
C GLY A 570 55.00 70.03 96.23
N VAL A 571 55.33 71.00 97.08
CA VAL A 571 55.03 72.42 96.83
C VAL A 571 56.20 73.02 96.05
N ASP A 572 55.93 73.55 94.86
CA ASP A 572 56.94 74.28 94.08
C ASP A 572 57.01 75.74 94.57
N SER A 573 58.21 76.18 94.91
CA SER A 573 58.53 77.53 95.37
C SER A 573 59.44 78.30 94.39
N SER A 574 59.57 77.83 93.14
CA SER A 574 60.65 78.20 92.22
C SER A 574 60.22 78.85 90.88
N SER A 575 59.16 79.67 90.85
CA SER A 575 58.93 80.63 89.76
C SER A 575 58.25 81.94 90.22
N GLY A 576 58.54 83.03 89.50
CA GLY A 576 58.23 84.40 89.94
C GLY A 576 56.85 84.94 89.56
N VAL A 577 56.48 86.06 90.21
CA VAL A 577 55.22 86.83 90.06
C VAL A 577 53.96 86.08 90.53
N PRO A 578 53.57 86.23 91.82
CA PRO A 578 52.27 85.80 92.29
C PRO A 578 51.15 86.63 91.63
N LYS A 579 50.24 85.97 90.90
CA LYS A 579 48.87 86.49 90.78
C LYS A 579 48.20 86.28 92.14
N ALA A 580 47.58 87.33 92.67
CA ALA A 580 47.13 87.34 94.06
C ALA A 580 46.19 86.16 94.39
N HIS A 581 46.41 85.59 95.59
CA HIS A 581 45.55 84.60 96.28
C HIS A 581 45.53 83.13 95.80
N LEU A 582 46.37 82.70 94.83
CA LEU A 582 46.40 81.30 94.36
C LEU A 582 47.80 80.66 94.39
N ALA A 583 47.85 79.39 94.81
CA ALA A 583 49.04 78.55 94.92
C ALA A 583 49.08 77.46 93.82
N GLN A 584 50.20 76.75 93.74
CA GLN A 584 50.43 75.62 92.83
C GLN A 584 51.10 74.46 93.57
N ILE A 585 50.89 73.22 93.10
CA ILE A 585 51.57 72.01 93.58
C ILE A 585 52.07 71.17 92.39
N GLU A 586 53.18 70.47 92.56
CA GLU A 586 53.67 69.49 91.57
C GLU A 586 53.39 68.06 92.07
N VAL A 587 52.77 67.26 91.22
CA VAL A 587 52.49 65.84 91.45
C VAL A 587 53.42 65.04 90.55
N ARG A 588 54.11 64.03 91.09
CA ARG A 588 55.01 63.14 90.35
C ARG A 588 54.63 61.67 90.63
N TRP A 589 54.82 60.79 89.66
CA TRP A 589 54.55 59.36 89.81
C TRP A 589 55.51 58.52 88.97
N GLN A 590 55.73 57.27 89.40
CA GLN A 590 56.53 56.30 88.65
C GLN A 590 55.60 55.43 87.76
N PRO A 591 55.85 55.33 86.44
CA PRO A 591 55.18 54.36 85.58
C PRO A 591 55.53 52.92 85.97
N PRO A 592 54.59 51.96 85.86
CA PRO A 592 54.88 50.54 86.08
C PRO A 592 55.78 49.97 84.97
N GLU A 593 56.64 49.01 85.32
CA GLU A 593 57.48 48.29 84.34
C GLU A 593 56.64 47.35 83.47
N ILE A 594 56.70 47.50 82.15
CA ILE A 594 55.95 46.68 81.19
C ILE A 594 56.85 46.37 80.00
N HIS A 595 56.88 45.09 79.59
CA HIS A 595 57.67 44.66 78.43
C HIS A 595 57.32 45.44 77.15
N GLN A 596 58.35 45.80 76.39
CA GLN A 596 58.33 46.83 75.34
C GLN A 596 57.22 46.70 74.27
N ARG A 597 56.68 45.49 74.02
CA ARG A 597 55.60 45.27 73.04
C ARG A 597 54.21 45.79 73.47
N HIS A 598 54.03 46.25 74.71
CA HIS A 598 52.76 46.84 75.19
C HIS A 598 52.87 48.31 75.65
N ALA A 599 54.07 48.91 75.63
CA ALA A 599 54.33 50.21 76.28
C ALA A 599 53.68 51.45 75.63
N ALA A 600 53.24 51.38 74.37
CA ALA A 600 52.80 52.56 73.59
C ALA A 600 51.36 53.06 73.87
N ALA A 601 50.65 52.47 74.84
CA ALA A 601 49.19 52.51 74.91
C ALA A 601 48.59 53.06 76.22
N ILE A 602 49.39 53.60 77.15
CA ILE A 602 48.94 53.98 78.50
C ILE A 602 48.96 55.51 78.70
N GLY A 603 47.85 56.06 79.19
CA GLY A 603 47.76 57.41 79.75
C GLY A 603 47.55 57.37 81.27
N PHE A 604 47.52 58.54 81.92
CA PHE A 604 47.33 58.64 83.37
C PHE A 604 46.23 59.65 83.73
N GLU A 605 45.56 59.42 84.85
CA GLU A 605 44.62 60.36 85.46
C GLU A 605 45.06 60.69 86.88
N VAL A 606 45.02 61.99 87.21
CA VAL A 606 45.38 62.54 88.51
C VAL A 606 44.14 63.19 89.14
N GLU A 607 43.79 62.77 90.34
CA GLU A 607 42.72 63.33 91.16
C GLU A 607 43.32 64.22 92.25
N VAL A 608 42.75 65.42 92.45
CA VAL A 608 43.06 66.32 93.57
C VAL A 608 41.78 66.72 94.28
N THR A 609 41.74 66.57 95.61
CA THR A 609 40.56 66.88 96.45
C THR A 609 40.93 67.75 97.65
N ASP A 610 40.17 68.83 97.88
CA ASP A 610 40.26 69.65 99.12
C ASP A 610 39.82 68.82 100.34
N SER A 611 40.62 68.77 101.40
CA SER A 611 40.31 67.96 102.59
C SER A 611 39.00 68.35 103.29
N ARG A 612 38.55 69.62 103.15
CA ARG A 612 37.25 70.06 103.67
C ARG A 612 36.06 69.57 102.84
N ALA A 613 36.25 69.19 101.57
CA ALA A 613 35.23 68.51 100.79
C ALA A 613 35.16 67.01 101.13
N GLN A 614 36.30 66.40 101.46
CA GLN A 614 36.40 64.97 101.75
C GLN A 614 35.63 64.56 103.02
N ALA A 615 35.58 65.42 104.04
CA ALA A 615 34.79 65.21 105.26
C ALA A 615 33.26 65.14 105.04
N GLY A 616 32.76 65.51 103.85
CA GLY A 616 31.34 65.40 103.48
C GLY A 616 30.94 64.09 102.80
N LEU A 617 31.89 63.22 102.45
CA LEU A 617 31.64 62.11 101.51
C LEU A 617 31.55 60.70 102.12
N GLU A 618 31.77 60.55 103.44
CA GLU A 618 31.58 59.25 104.14
C GLU A 618 30.12 58.94 104.52
N LYS A 619 29.17 59.82 104.16
CA LYS A 619 27.73 59.55 104.26
C LYS A 619 27.08 59.79 102.90
N GLY A 620 26.79 58.71 102.18
CA GLY A 620 26.39 58.74 100.77
C GLY A 620 25.14 59.57 100.49
N GLY A 621 25.32 60.69 99.79
CA GLY A 621 24.26 61.52 99.23
C GLY A 621 24.84 62.36 98.08
N GLN A 622 24.16 62.38 96.93
CA GLN A 622 24.67 63.08 95.74
C GLN A 622 24.47 64.60 95.88
N GLY A 623 25.57 65.31 96.14
CA GLY A 623 25.68 66.78 96.13
C GLY A 623 26.81 67.23 95.17
N PRO A 624 26.84 68.51 94.76
CA PRO A 624 27.64 68.96 93.61
C PRO A 624 29.16 68.86 93.83
N GLU A 625 29.89 68.44 92.80
CA GLU A 625 31.36 68.32 92.76
C GLU A 625 32.08 69.70 92.78
N LYS A 626 31.97 70.42 93.90
CA LYS A 626 32.72 71.67 94.17
C LYS A 626 33.84 71.41 95.17
N GLY A 627 35.00 71.00 94.65
CA GLY A 627 36.21 70.73 95.45
C GLY A 627 37.11 69.59 94.95
N ARG A 628 36.79 69.01 93.79
CA ARG A 628 37.51 67.90 93.14
C ARG A 628 37.98 68.34 91.76
N HIS A 629 39.26 68.11 91.46
CA HIS A 629 39.86 68.39 90.16
C HIS A 629 40.45 67.09 89.60
N LEU A 630 39.94 66.66 88.45
CA LEU A 630 40.46 65.51 87.71
C LEU A 630 41.26 66.02 86.50
N ILE A 631 42.50 65.54 86.36
CA ILE A 631 43.45 65.98 85.33
C ILE A 631 43.97 64.75 84.60
N THR A 632 43.64 64.62 83.31
CA THR A 632 44.19 63.57 82.45
C THR A 632 45.56 64.02 81.94
N ALA A 633 46.61 63.24 82.22
CA ALA A 633 47.96 63.45 81.72
C ALA A 633 48.21 62.63 80.45
N SER A 634 49.01 63.18 79.54
CA SER A 634 49.34 62.56 78.26
C SER A 634 50.14 61.26 78.40
N LYS A 635 50.13 60.44 77.34
CA LYS A 635 50.87 59.16 77.31
C LYS A 635 52.34 59.36 77.67
N GLY A 636 52.84 58.58 78.62
CA GLY A 636 54.23 58.64 79.10
C GLY A 636 54.55 59.80 80.06
N ALA A 637 53.58 60.62 80.47
CA ALA A 637 53.81 61.61 81.51
C ALA A 637 54.10 60.93 82.87
N CYS A 638 55.06 61.49 83.61
CA CYS A 638 55.44 61.08 84.97
C CYS A 638 55.26 62.21 86.01
N ARG A 639 54.70 63.36 85.59
CA ARG A 639 54.38 64.50 86.44
C ARG A 639 53.31 65.41 85.85
N CYS A 640 52.64 66.18 86.71
CA CYS A 640 51.83 67.34 86.33
C CYS A 640 51.92 68.45 87.39
N VAL A 641 51.67 69.70 86.98
CA VAL A 641 51.53 70.85 87.88
C VAL A 641 50.06 71.21 87.99
N VAL A 642 49.56 71.37 89.21
CA VAL A 642 48.18 71.75 89.50
C VAL A 642 48.18 73.16 90.07
N ALA A 643 47.81 74.12 89.22
CA ALA A 643 47.80 75.54 89.51
C ALA A 643 46.37 76.06 89.79
N GLY A 644 46.27 77.11 90.60
CA GLY A 644 44.97 77.74 90.91
C GLY A 644 44.29 77.22 92.16
N LEU A 645 45.04 76.62 93.08
CA LEU A 645 44.53 76.15 94.38
C LEU A 645 44.53 77.29 95.40
N PRO A 646 43.52 77.45 96.27
CA PRO A 646 43.55 78.44 97.34
C PRO A 646 44.69 78.19 98.35
N GLY A 647 45.28 79.28 98.84
CA GLY A 647 46.28 79.25 99.92
C GLY A 647 45.71 78.79 101.27
N ASN A 648 46.60 78.35 102.16
CA ASN A 648 46.29 77.82 103.50
C ASN A 648 45.21 76.70 103.52
N ARG A 649 45.33 75.71 102.63
CA ARG A 649 44.50 74.50 102.60
C ARG A 649 45.32 73.22 102.39
N GLN A 650 44.75 72.10 102.80
CA GLN A 650 45.31 70.76 102.60
C GLN A 650 44.55 70.04 101.49
N PHE A 651 45.28 69.41 100.57
CA PHE A 651 44.74 68.66 99.44
C PHE A 651 45.25 67.22 99.47
N GLY A 652 44.37 66.26 99.19
CA GLY A 652 44.73 64.87 98.89
C GLY A 652 44.86 64.66 97.38
N VAL A 653 45.79 63.82 96.95
CA VAL A 653 46.13 63.55 95.55
C VAL A 653 46.25 62.05 95.29
N ARG A 654 45.67 61.56 94.19
CA ARG A 654 45.75 60.15 93.75
C ARG A 654 46.03 60.06 92.25
N VAL A 655 46.65 58.97 91.80
CA VAL A 655 46.96 58.72 90.38
C VAL A 655 46.49 57.32 89.96
N ARG A 656 46.02 57.15 88.71
CA ARG A 656 45.78 55.83 88.10
C ARG A 656 46.23 55.78 86.64
N ALA A 657 46.51 54.58 86.14
CA ALA A 657 46.79 54.31 84.75
C ALA A 657 45.50 53.99 83.96
N VAL A 658 45.48 54.38 82.69
CA VAL A 658 44.36 54.19 81.76
C VAL A 658 44.88 53.53 80.48
N GLY A 659 44.38 52.34 80.16
CA GLY A 659 44.70 51.65 78.92
C GLY A 659 43.87 52.16 77.74
N ALA A 660 44.46 52.19 76.54
CA ALA A 660 43.72 52.45 75.31
C ALA A 660 42.62 51.40 75.05
N ASP A 661 41.61 51.80 74.26
CA ASP A 661 40.67 50.92 73.56
C ASP A 661 40.00 49.84 74.42
N SER A 662 39.33 50.28 75.50
CA SER A 662 38.52 49.44 76.40
C SER A 662 39.29 48.50 77.35
N ALA A 663 40.63 48.58 77.41
CA ALA A 663 41.45 47.72 78.26
C ALA A 663 41.27 47.93 79.79
N GLY A 664 40.51 48.95 80.20
CA GLY A 664 40.21 49.26 81.59
C GLY A 664 41.17 50.25 82.26
N HIS A 665 40.92 50.50 83.55
CA HIS A 665 41.75 51.36 84.40
C HIS A 665 42.49 50.52 85.46
N SER A 666 43.65 50.98 85.92
CA SER A 666 44.22 50.46 87.17
C SER A 666 43.39 50.90 88.38
N PRO A 667 43.58 50.28 89.55
CA PRO A 667 43.23 50.92 90.83
C PRO A 667 43.90 52.30 90.96
N TRP A 668 43.32 53.14 91.82
CA TRP A 668 43.95 54.39 92.25
C TRP A 668 45.12 54.11 93.20
N SER A 669 46.13 54.99 93.19
CA SER A 669 47.17 55.03 94.21
C SER A 669 46.63 55.37 95.60
N GLU A 670 47.42 55.07 96.63
CA GLU A 670 47.26 55.68 97.95
C GLU A 670 47.24 57.23 97.86
N PRO A 671 46.50 57.92 98.75
CA PRO A 671 46.42 59.38 98.76
C PRO A 671 47.65 60.04 99.38
N ALA A 672 48.41 60.79 98.58
CA ALA A 672 49.42 61.72 99.08
C ALA A 672 48.78 63.06 99.47
N THR A 673 49.15 63.66 100.61
CA THR A 673 48.60 64.95 101.07
C THR A 673 49.63 66.07 101.07
N VAL A 674 49.19 67.29 100.76
CA VAL A 674 50.03 68.50 100.68
C VAL A 674 49.28 69.73 101.21
N CYS A 675 49.99 70.69 101.81
CA CYS A 675 49.42 71.95 102.33
C CYS A 675 49.96 73.17 101.57
N THR A 676 49.10 74.13 101.24
CA THR A 676 49.48 75.41 100.59
C THR A 676 49.77 76.50 101.63
N PRO A 677 50.75 77.40 101.40
CA PRO A 677 51.16 78.43 102.38
C PRO A 677 50.16 79.59 102.54
N GLN A 678 50.37 80.41 103.57
CA GLN A 678 49.69 81.71 103.75
C GLN A 678 50.35 82.81 102.89
N LEU A 679 49.58 83.84 102.55
CA LEU A 679 50.00 85.00 101.75
C LEU A 679 49.38 86.28 102.35
N GLU A 680 50.18 87.33 102.51
CA GLU A 680 49.75 88.65 103.03
C GLU A 680 49.44 89.65 101.90
N VAL A 681 48.89 90.82 102.24
CA VAL A 681 48.23 91.75 101.30
C VAL A 681 48.82 93.16 101.40
N SER A 682 49.05 93.80 100.26
CA SER A 682 49.41 95.22 100.14
C SER A 682 48.67 95.86 98.96
N GLU A 683 47.98 96.97 99.20
CA GLU A 683 47.24 97.72 98.16
C GLU A 683 48.15 98.69 97.39
N CYS A 684 47.90 98.86 96.09
CA CYS A 684 48.29 100.07 95.35
C CYS A 684 47.39 100.25 94.11
N SER A 685 47.34 101.46 93.55
CA SER A 685 46.23 101.91 92.69
C SER A 685 46.63 102.37 91.27
N ALA A 686 45.63 102.35 90.38
CA ALA A 686 45.43 103.17 89.18
C ALA A 686 46.53 103.26 88.07
N SER A 687 46.11 103.04 86.82
CA SER A 687 46.12 104.09 85.77
C SER A 687 45.50 103.58 84.44
N ARG A 688 45.39 104.46 83.43
CA ARG A 688 44.71 104.26 82.14
C ARG A 688 45.65 104.49 80.95
N ASN A 689 45.25 103.92 79.80
CA ASN A 689 45.35 104.40 78.39
C ASN A 689 45.56 103.17 77.48
N SER A 690 44.94 102.97 76.30
CA SER A 690 44.56 103.84 75.17
C SER A 690 45.78 104.33 74.35
N SER A 691 45.72 104.52 73.03
CA SER A 691 44.58 104.74 72.11
C SER A 691 44.89 104.26 70.67
N ALA A 692 43.91 104.45 69.75
CA ALA A 692 44.08 104.74 68.30
C ALA A 692 44.63 103.62 67.38
N GLU A 693 44.39 103.59 66.06
CA GLU A 693 43.50 104.23 65.04
C GLU A 693 43.71 103.38 63.73
N ALA A 694 43.02 103.43 62.59
CA ALA A 694 41.72 103.87 62.04
C ALA A 694 41.79 103.58 60.50
N ASP A 695 40.79 104.00 59.71
CA ASP A 695 40.68 103.96 58.23
C ASP A 695 40.62 102.55 57.55
N ALA A 696 39.81 102.23 56.51
CA ALA A 696 39.11 102.94 55.41
C ALA A 696 39.97 103.13 54.12
N ASP A 697 39.52 102.95 52.86
CA ASP A 697 38.30 102.33 52.28
C ASP A 697 38.52 101.94 50.76
N GLU A 698 37.50 101.35 50.11
CA GLU A 698 37.13 101.33 48.66
C GLU A 698 38.05 100.82 47.48
N ASP A 699 37.52 99.77 46.82
CA ASP A 699 37.18 99.65 45.35
C ASP A 699 38.16 99.12 44.24
N ARG A 700 37.50 98.58 43.19
CA ARG A 700 37.86 98.27 41.78
C ARG A 700 38.32 96.87 41.29
N VAL A 701 37.36 96.19 40.61
CA VAL A 701 37.42 95.57 39.24
C VAL A 701 38.42 94.41 38.92
N GLY A 702 37.91 93.28 38.37
CA GLY A 702 38.65 92.53 37.31
C GLY A 702 38.49 91.00 37.05
N LYS A 703 37.43 90.57 36.34
CA LYS A 703 37.33 89.37 35.43
C LYS A 703 37.73 87.91 35.86
N GLN A 704 36.72 87.02 35.95
CA GLN A 704 36.48 85.68 35.29
C GLN A 704 37.61 84.64 34.98
N PRO A 705 37.35 83.29 34.87
CA PRO A 705 36.13 82.64 34.30
C PRO A 705 35.54 81.34 34.98
N PRO A 706 34.38 80.80 34.49
CA PRO A 706 33.58 79.64 35.02
C PRO A 706 33.79 78.32 34.21
N LYS A 707 33.11 77.13 34.31
CA LYS A 707 32.07 76.36 35.10
C LYS A 707 32.12 74.87 34.57
N LYS A 708 31.66 73.71 35.12
CA LYS A 708 30.85 73.19 36.27
C LYS A 708 29.31 73.42 36.25
N ALA A 709 28.39 72.45 36.39
CA ALA A 709 28.41 70.97 36.58
C ALA A 709 27.21 70.28 35.82
N ARG A 710 26.45 69.22 36.17
CA ARG A 710 26.13 68.42 37.42
C ARG A 710 25.55 67.00 37.07
N GLN A 711 24.74 66.35 37.94
CA GLN A 711 24.23 64.94 37.83
C GLN A 711 22.69 64.78 38.10
N ARG A 712 22.15 63.56 37.84
CA ARG A 712 20.77 63.06 38.14
C ARG A 712 20.52 62.62 39.60
N LYS A 713 19.22 62.55 40.00
CA LYS A 713 18.54 61.66 41.01
C LYS A 713 17.03 61.99 41.04
N SER A 714 16.04 61.20 41.52
CA SER A 714 15.84 59.73 41.68
C SER A 714 14.44 59.44 42.32
N LYS A 715 13.89 58.20 42.17
CA LYS A 715 12.66 57.62 42.82
C LYS A 715 11.28 58.09 42.29
N ALA A 716 10.16 57.33 42.38
CA ALA A 716 9.92 55.87 42.58
C ALA A 716 8.43 55.45 42.30
N GLN A 717 8.21 54.14 42.05
CA GLN A 717 7.00 53.28 42.30
C GLN A 717 5.55 53.76 41.96
N LYS A 718 4.77 52.92 41.22
CA LYS A 718 3.69 52.02 41.75
C LYS A 718 2.51 51.69 40.78
N GLY A 719 2.39 50.41 40.35
CA GLY A 719 1.13 49.62 40.32
C GLY A 719 0.14 49.70 39.12
N LYS A 720 -0.36 48.50 38.70
CA LYS A 720 -1.49 48.18 37.77
C LYS A 720 -1.39 48.76 36.34
N GLY A 721 -1.98 48.17 35.29
CA GLY A 721 -2.85 46.98 35.16
C GLY A 721 -4.03 47.28 34.23
N ASP A 722 -4.02 46.64 33.05
CA ASP A 722 -5.06 46.40 32.02
C ASP A 722 -6.12 47.47 31.66
N VAL A 723 -6.35 47.66 30.34
CA VAL A 723 -7.65 47.61 29.63
C VAL A 723 -7.47 47.99 28.14
N ASP A 724 -8.33 47.45 27.28
CA ASP A 724 -8.32 47.55 25.81
C ASP A 724 -8.74 48.90 25.19
N ALA A 725 -8.54 48.97 23.86
CA ALA A 725 -9.55 49.36 22.84
C ALA A 725 -9.34 50.63 21.97
N ALA A 726 -9.94 50.53 20.77
CA ALA A 726 -10.50 51.58 19.92
C ALA A 726 -9.61 52.40 18.95
N SER A 727 -9.71 52.01 17.66
CA SER A 727 -10.03 52.84 16.47
C SER A 727 -9.19 54.08 16.08
N GLU A 728 -8.52 53.93 14.93
CA GLU A 728 -8.55 54.81 13.74
C GLU A 728 -8.76 56.34 13.86
N ALA A 729 -7.80 57.10 13.32
CA ALA A 729 -8.04 58.42 12.75
C ALA A 729 -7.12 58.71 11.54
N HIS A 730 -7.57 59.56 10.61
CA HIS A 730 -7.06 59.68 9.24
C HIS A 730 -5.88 60.67 9.02
N ARG A 731 -4.93 60.27 8.15
CA ARG A 731 -4.46 61.01 6.93
C ARG A 731 -3.70 62.35 7.05
N ALA A 732 -2.46 62.39 6.52
CA ALA A 732 -1.98 63.47 5.62
C ALA A 732 -0.64 63.16 4.88
N LYS A 733 -0.63 63.31 3.54
CA LYS A 733 0.42 63.89 2.63
C LYS A 733 1.89 63.41 2.74
N ALA A 734 2.75 63.46 1.70
CA ALA A 734 2.66 63.86 0.28
C ALA A 734 3.80 63.18 -0.53
N GLY A 735 3.81 63.30 -1.86
CA GLY A 735 4.96 62.95 -2.72
C GLY A 735 4.54 62.40 -4.08
N SER A 736 4.84 63.12 -5.16
CA SER A 736 4.52 62.73 -6.55
C SER A 736 5.76 62.83 -7.45
N VAL A 737 5.76 62.08 -8.57
CA VAL A 737 6.03 62.56 -9.96
C VAL A 737 6.13 61.37 -10.93
N GLN A 738 5.59 61.54 -12.15
CA GLN A 738 5.80 60.71 -13.35
C GLN A 738 6.15 61.62 -14.55
N PRO A 739 6.70 61.07 -15.63
CA PRO A 739 6.10 61.22 -16.98
C PRO A 739 5.84 59.84 -17.64
N ALA A 740 4.73 59.56 -18.35
CA ALA A 740 4.22 60.11 -19.63
C ALA A 740 5.12 59.78 -20.84
N ARG A 741 4.69 59.32 -22.03
CA ARG A 741 3.49 59.51 -22.91
C ARG A 741 3.28 58.25 -23.81
N SER A 742 2.23 58.00 -24.63
CA SER A 742 0.85 58.53 -24.84
C SER A 742 0.01 57.56 -25.71
N ALA A 743 -1.11 58.00 -26.31
CA ALA A 743 -2.17 57.21 -26.98
C ALA A 743 -2.13 57.16 -28.54
N ALA A 744 -2.90 56.23 -29.15
CA ALA A 744 -3.69 56.45 -30.38
C ALA A 744 -4.77 55.36 -30.69
N ALA A 745 -5.89 55.80 -31.29
CA ALA A 745 -6.85 55.09 -32.17
C ALA A 745 -7.68 53.85 -31.73
N LYS A 746 -8.95 53.84 -32.18
CA LYS A 746 -9.86 52.69 -32.41
C LYS A 746 -10.49 52.86 -33.81
N PRO A 747 -10.95 51.78 -34.45
CA PRO A 747 -12.41 51.70 -34.66
C PRO A 747 -12.99 50.29 -34.45
N ARG A 748 -14.32 50.21 -34.28
CA ARG A 748 -15.14 49.00 -34.55
C ARG A 748 -15.81 49.16 -35.91
N PRO A 749 -16.15 48.06 -36.59
CA PRO A 749 -17.59 47.88 -36.89
C PRO A 749 -18.10 46.43 -36.82
N LYS A 750 -19.44 46.31 -36.85
CA LYS A 750 -20.25 45.12 -37.22
C LYS A 750 -20.04 43.82 -36.43
N LYS A 751 -20.92 43.60 -35.44
CA LYS A 751 -21.59 42.31 -35.32
C LYS A 751 -22.54 42.16 -36.52
N ASP A 752 -22.46 41.03 -37.22
CA ASP A 752 -23.56 40.17 -37.65
C ASP A 752 -22.95 38.98 -38.41
N GLN A 753 -23.70 37.88 -38.59
CA GLN A 753 -23.19 36.57 -39.04
C GLN A 753 -22.11 35.94 -38.14
N LEU A 754 -22.50 35.51 -36.93
CA LEU A 754 -21.83 34.36 -36.30
C LEU A 754 -22.78 33.54 -35.41
N ILE A 755 -23.90 33.07 -35.99
CA ILE A 755 -24.61 31.90 -35.45
C ILE A 755 -23.63 30.74 -35.58
N SER A 756 -23.00 30.36 -34.46
CA SER A 756 -21.72 29.66 -34.51
C SER A 756 -21.84 28.22 -34.99
N LYS A 757 -20.79 27.70 -35.63
CA LYS A 757 -20.70 26.31 -36.11
C LYS A 757 -20.98 25.24 -35.04
N LYS A 758 -20.89 25.59 -33.74
CA LYS A 758 -21.24 24.70 -32.62
C LYS A 758 -22.73 24.32 -32.57
N SER A 759 -23.63 25.11 -33.16
CA SER A 759 -25.05 24.76 -33.26
C SER A 759 -25.28 23.67 -34.31
N ALA A 760 -24.61 23.76 -35.46
CA ALA A 760 -24.70 22.76 -36.52
C ALA A 760 -24.08 21.41 -36.11
N ALA A 761 -22.91 21.44 -35.45
CA ALA A 761 -22.26 20.22 -34.95
C ALA A 761 -23.17 19.40 -34.01
N ARG A 762 -23.90 20.06 -33.11
CA ARG A 762 -24.83 19.39 -32.17
C ARG A 762 -26.06 18.78 -32.86
N LEU A 763 -26.57 19.42 -33.93
CA LEU A 763 -27.62 18.86 -34.78
C LEU A 763 -27.12 17.64 -35.57
N TRP A 764 -25.86 17.65 -36.00
CA TRP A 764 -25.26 16.52 -36.73
C TRP A 764 -24.89 15.34 -35.82
N GLN A 765 -24.50 15.58 -34.56
CA GLN A 765 -24.28 14.51 -33.59
C GLN A 765 -25.58 13.75 -33.25
N THR A 766 -26.72 14.45 -33.09
CA THR A 766 -28.00 13.78 -32.85
C THR A 766 -28.55 13.06 -34.09
N VAL A 767 -28.32 13.58 -35.30
CA VAL A 767 -28.62 12.85 -36.55
C VAL A 767 -27.75 11.59 -36.67
N ALA A 768 -26.44 11.68 -36.42
CA ALA A 768 -25.54 10.53 -36.49
C ALA A 768 -25.91 9.42 -35.47
N ALA A 769 -26.29 9.79 -34.25
CA ALA A 769 -26.76 8.83 -33.24
C ALA A 769 -28.07 8.13 -33.64
N VAL A 770 -29.02 8.86 -34.25
CA VAL A 770 -30.27 8.28 -34.78
C VAL A 770 -29.99 7.34 -35.96
N LEU A 771 -29.04 7.67 -36.85
CA LEU A 771 -28.63 6.81 -37.96
C LEU A 771 -27.91 5.55 -37.46
N ALA A 772 -27.02 5.66 -36.47
CA ALA A 772 -26.33 4.51 -35.88
C ALA A 772 -27.32 3.53 -35.20
N LEU A 773 -28.30 4.05 -34.44
CA LEU A 773 -29.38 3.24 -33.86
C LEU A 773 -30.27 2.60 -34.94
N GLY A 774 -30.59 3.33 -36.02
CA GLY A 774 -31.32 2.79 -37.17
C GLY A 774 -30.57 1.65 -37.86
N LEU A 775 -29.26 1.79 -38.03
CA LEU A 775 -28.39 0.75 -38.60
C LEU A 775 -28.30 -0.47 -37.69
N LEU A 776 -28.18 -0.29 -36.37
CA LEU A 776 -28.15 -1.38 -35.39
C LEU A 776 -29.48 -2.18 -35.37
N VAL A 777 -30.62 -1.47 -35.49
CA VAL A 777 -31.95 -2.08 -35.66
C VAL A 777 -32.05 -2.81 -37.00
N PHE A 778 -31.54 -2.25 -38.10
CA PHE A 778 -31.52 -2.93 -39.40
C PHE A 778 -30.68 -4.21 -39.40
N LEU A 779 -29.50 -4.19 -38.78
CA LEU A 779 -28.61 -5.35 -38.67
C LEU A 779 -29.20 -6.45 -37.76
N THR A 780 -29.87 -6.08 -36.67
CA THR A 780 -30.58 -7.06 -35.81
C THR A 780 -31.83 -7.62 -36.49
N LEU A 781 -32.56 -6.84 -37.29
CA LEU A 781 -33.65 -7.34 -38.13
C LEU A 781 -33.17 -8.29 -39.24
N LEU A 782 -31.99 -8.03 -39.84
CA LEU A 782 -31.31 -8.94 -40.76
C LEU A 782 -30.91 -10.25 -40.08
N ALA A 783 -30.34 -10.18 -38.88
CA ALA A 783 -29.96 -11.36 -38.09
C ALA A 783 -31.16 -12.20 -37.63
N LEU A 784 -32.33 -11.58 -37.39
CA LEU A 784 -33.56 -12.29 -37.02
C LEU A 784 -34.29 -12.92 -38.21
N ARG A 785 -33.90 -12.64 -39.47
CA ARG A 785 -34.57 -13.19 -40.66
C ARG A 785 -34.26 -14.68 -40.90
N THR A 786 -33.42 -15.33 -40.07
CA THR A 786 -33.03 -16.73 -40.24
C THR A 786 -33.92 -17.75 -39.54
N ASP A 787 -34.76 -17.38 -38.56
CA ASP A 787 -35.68 -18.31 -37.91
C ASP A 787 -36.92 -17.62 -37.30
N ARG A 788 -38.08 -18.29 -37.37
CA ARG A 788 -39.39 -18.01 -36.71
C ARG A 788 -40.27 -16.88 -37.29
N GLY A 789 -41.57 -17.00 -37.01
CA GLY A 789 -42.67 -16.32 -37.71
C GLY A 789 -43.20 -15.02 -37.08
N PRO A 790 -44.30 -14.45 -37.63
CA PRO A 790 -44.58 -13.01 -37.57
C PRO A 790 -45.25 -12.47 -36.29
N THR A 791 -45.76 -13.31 -35.38
CA THR A 791 -46.60 -12.84 -34.26
C THR A 791 -45.86 -12.21 -33.06
N PRO A 792 -44.66 -12.66 -32.62
CA PRO A 792 -43.91 -11.98 -31.55
C PRO A 792 -43.40 -10.60 -31.99
N PHE A 793 -43.09 -10.46 -33.28
CA PHE A 793 -42.45 -9.31 -33.92
C PHE A 793 -43.19 -7.99 -33.64
N GLN A 794 -44.54 -7.99 -33.73
CA GLN A 794 -45.34 -6.78 -33.52
C GLN A 794 -45.35 -6.30 -32.06
N GLN A 795 -45.27 -7.21 -31.09
CA GLN A 795 -45.19 -6.83 -29.67
C GLN A 795 -43.81 -6.26 -29.32
N GLN A 796 -42.73 -6.84 -29.86
CA GLN A 796 -41.38 -6.31 -29.67
C GLN A 796 -41.20 -4.94 -30.34
N LEU A 797 -41.75 -4.72 -31.55
CA LEU A 797 -41.78 -3.39 -32.18
C LEU A 797 -42.46 -2.32 -31.31
N SER A 798 -43.59 -2.64 -30.67
CA SER A 798 -44.31 -1.70 -29.81
C SER A 798 -43.55 -1.36 -28.51
N TYR A 799 -42.72 -2.28 -28.01
CA TYR A 799 -41.80 -2.03 -26.92
C TYR A 799 -40.64 -1.12 -27.37
N MET A 800 -40.06 -1.40 -28.53
CA MET A 800 -38.91 -0.66 -29.08
C MET A 800 -39.25 0.77 -29.54
N ASP A 801 -40.47 1.08 -30.02
CA ASP A 801 -40.88 2.47 -30.26
C ASP A 801 -40.95 3.29 -28.96
N LYS A 802 -41.39 2.69 -27.85
CA LYS A 802 -41.40 3.37 -26.54
C LYS A 802 -40.00 3.66 -26.04
N GLU A 803 -39.08 2.70 -26.17
CA GLU A 803 -37.64 2.89 -25.90
C GLU A 803 -37.04 3.99 -26.79
N TRP A 804 -37.33 3.97 -28.09
CA TRP A 804 -36.86 4.98 -29.05
C TRP A 804 -37.39 6.38 -28.70
N GLN A 805 -38.67 6.51 -28.33
CA GLN A 805 -39.24 7.78 -27.87
C GLN A 805 -38.77 8.22 -26.49
N ALA A 806 -38.20 7.33 -25.66
CA ALA A 806 -37.54 7.67 -24.41
C ALA A 806 -36.11 8.19 -24.67
N ALA A 807 -35.29 7.45 -25.42
CA ALA A 807 -33.94 7.83 -25.82
C ALA A 807 -33.93 9.19 -26.55
N ARG A 808 -34.90 9.40 -27.46
CA ARG A 808 -35.09 10.67 -28.20
C ARG A 808 -35.42 11.88 -27.31
N ARG A 809 -35.87 11.69 -26.07
CA ARG A 809 -36.07 12.76 -25.08
C ARG A 809 -34.82 13.03 -24.23
N GLN A 810 -34.00 12.02 -23.98
CA GLN A 810 -32.83 12.10 -23.10
C GLN A 810 -31.55 12.57 -23.82
N ALA A 811 -31.41 12.30 -25.13
CA ALA A 811 -30.23 12.64 -25.95
C ALA A 811 -30.02 14.17 -26.23
N MET A 812 -30.42 15.06 -25.32
CA MET A 812 -30.34 16.52 -25.50
C MET A 812 -29.15 17.18 -24.75
N PHE A 813 -28.29 16.40 -24.07
CA PHE A 813 -27.15 16.95 -23.32
C PHE A 813 -25.85 16.15 -23.46
N GLN A 814 -24.77 16.91 -23.67
CA GLN A 814 -23.36 16.48 -23.72
C GLN A 814 -22.99 15.57 -24.90
N GLY A 815 -21.67 15.39 -25.09
CA GLY A 815 -21.06 14.71 -26.22
C GLY A 815 -19.64 15.22 -26.45
N ASP A 816 -18.71 14.32 -26.78
CA ASP A 816 -17.29 14.63 -27.00
C ASP A 816 -16.84 14.32 -28.44
N GLY A 817 -15.62 14.70 -28.81
CA GLY A 817 -15.14 14.73 -30.19
C GLY A 817 -14.38 13.48 -30.64
N SER A 818 -14.93 12.73 -31.59
CA SER A 818 -14.22 11.71 -32.38
C SER A 818 -14.66 11.70 -33.86
N LEU A 819 -15.97 11.78 -34.12
CA LEU A 819 -16.55 11.62 -35.46
C LEU A 819 -16.18 12.68 -36.52
N SER A 820 -15.42 13.72 -36.17
CA SER A 820 -15.10 14.83 -37.08
C SER A 820 -14.18 14.45 -38.24
N ASP A 821 -13.31 13.46 -38.03
CA ASP A 821 -12.14 13.26 -38.88
C ASP A 821 -12.44 12.29 -40.04
N PHE A 822 -13.53 11.52 -39.93
CA PHE A 822 -14.04 10.62 -40.97
C PHE A 822 -15.19 11.23 -41.81
N MET A 823 -15.85 12.28 -41.32
CA MET A 823 -17.03 12.90 -41.96
C MET A 823 -16.66 13.83 -43.13
N THR A 824 -16.29 13.23 -44.27
CA THR A 824 -16.15 13.98 -45.54
C THR A 824 -17.53 14.34 -46.14
N PRO A 825 -17.65 15.42 -46.94
CA PRO A 825 -18.92 15.78 -47.58
C PRO A 825 -19.50 14.71 -48.52
N GLY A 826 -18.68 13.79 -49.03
CA GLY A 826 -19.14 12.65 -49.83
C GLY A 826 -19.80 11.56 -48.97
N ILE A 827 -19.19 11.22 -47.83
CA ILE A 827 -19.73 10.27 -46.85
C ILE A 827 -21.01 10.83 -46.22
N GLN A 828 -21.01 12.13 -45.87
CA GLN A 828 -22.18 12.83 -45.35
C GLN A 828 -23.37 12.74 -46.29
N ARG A 829 -23.16 12.90 -47.60
CA ARG A 829 -24.22 12.78 -48.61
C ARG A 829 -24.70 11.34 -48.84
N LYS A 830 -23.80 10.35 -48.76
CA LYS A 830 -24.17 8.92 -48.77
C LYS A 830 -25.06 8.56 -47.57
N LEU A 831 -24.79 9.12 -46.39
CA LEU A 831 -25.61 8.92 -45.19
C LEU A 831 -26.97 9.63 -45.28
N GLU A 832 -27.04 10.82 -45.89
CA GLU A 832 -28.33 11.48 -46.21
C GLU A 832 -29.18 10.61 -47.15
N GLN A 833 -28.58 10.05 -48.21
CA GLN A 833 -29.29 9.15 -49.14
C GLN A 833 -29.71 7.82 -48.48
N LEU A 834 -28.90 7.26 -47.59
CA LEU A 834 -29.27 6.09 -46.79
C LEU A 834 -30.50 6.38 -45.91
N GLN A 835 -30.58 7.59 -45.35
CA GLN A 835 -31.71 8.02 -44.53
C GLN A 835 -33.01 8.14 -45.35
N GLU A 836 -32.93 8.67 -46.57
CA GLU A 836 -34.09 8.76 -47.49
C GLU A 836 -34.60 7.36 -47.88
N LEU A 837 -33.70 6.46 -48.31
CA LEU A 837 -34.04 5.07 -48.64
C LEU A 837 -34.61 4.28 -47.44
N TRP A 838 -34.12 4.56 -46.23
CA TRP A 838 -34.66 3.98 -44.99
C TRP A 838 -36.06 4.49 -44.66
N GLN A 839 -36.35 5.78 -44.87
CA GLN A 839 -37.69 6.34 -44.66
C GLN A 839 -38.71 5.78 -45.65
N ASP A 840 -38.33 5.60 -46.92
CA ASP A 840 -39.16 4.91 -47.91
C ASP A 840 -39.38 3.44 -47.52
N ALA A 841 -38.33 2.71 -47.09
CA ALA A 841 -38.46 1.33 -46.62
C ALA A 841 -39.39 1.21 -45.40
N GLN A 842 -39.31 2.14 -44.42
CA GLN A 842 -40.25 2.21 -43.30
C GLN A 842 -41.69 2.38 -43.79
N LEU A 843 -41.95 3.18 -44.82
CA LEU A 843 -43.30 3.40 -45.35
C LEU A 843 -43.94 2.13 -45.96
N TYR A 844 -43.14 1.17 -46.42
CA TYR A 844 -43.62 -0.18 -46.80
C TYR A 844 -43.85 -1.06 -45.57
N MET A 845 -42.90 -1.08 -44.63
CA MET A 845 -42.99 -1.90 -43.41
C MET A 845 -44.17 -1.50 -42.50
N GLU A 846 -44.43 -0.21 -42.31
CA GLU A 846 -45.60 0.32 -41.57
C GLU A 846 -46.94 -0.05 -42.21
N ARG A 847 -46.94 -0.38 -43.52
CA ARG A 847 -48.12 -0.84 -44.27
C ARG A 847 -48.22 -2.37 -44.35
N GLY A 848 -47.31 -3.10 -43.71
CA GLY A 848 -47.26 -4.56 -43.77
C GLY A 848 -46.88 -5.11 -45.16
N LEU A 849 -46.18 -4.32 -45.97
CA LEU A 849 -45.73 -4.69 -47.31
C LEU A 849 -44.24 -5.06 -47.30
N GLU A 850 -43.84 -6.01 -48.13
CA GLU A 850 -42.42 -6.30 -48.35
C GLU A 850 -41.72 -5.09 -49.00
N VAL A 851 -40.51 -4.77 -48.50
CA VAL A 851 -39.68 -3.69 -49.05
C VAL A 851 -39.19 -4.10 -50.45
N PRO A 852 -39.41 -3.28 -51.50
CA PRO A 852 -38.96 -3.63 -52.84
C PRO A 852 -37.44 -3.83 -52.94
N ASN A 853 -37.01 -4.90 -53.63
CA ASN A 853 -35.58 -5.20 -53.86
C ASN A 853 -34.80 -4.04 -54.50
N SER A 854 -35.45 -3.14 -55.24
CA SER A 854 -34.82 -1.94 -55.79
C SER A 854 -34.31 -0.97 -54.72
N ILE A 855 -34.96 -0.90 -53.54
CA ILE A 855 -34.50 -0.09 -52.41
C ILE A 855 -33.30 -0.78 -51.75
N LEU A 856 -33.38 -2.11 -51.55
CA LEU A 856 -32.27 -2.90 -50.98
C LEU A 856 -31.00 -2.82 -51.85
N GLN A 857 -31.13 -2.93 -53.18
CA GLN A 857 -30.01 -2.79 -54.11
C GLN A 857 -29.43 -1.37 -54.10
N GLN A 858 -30.26 -0.33 -53.99
CA GLN A 858 -29.77 1.06 -53.86
C GLN A 858 -29.05 1.31 -52.52
N ILE A 859 -29.38 0.57 -51.47
CA ILE A 859 -28.64 0.58 -50.19
C ILE A 859 -27.28 -0.12 -50.33
N GLU A 860 -27.19 -1.23 -51.06
CA GLU A 860 -25.90 -1.90 -51.35
C GLU A 860 -24.98 -1.03 -52.24
N GLU A 861 -25.55 -0.35 -53.25
CA GLU A 861 -24.82 0.56 -54.15
C GLU A 861 -24.28 1.84 -53.46
N LEU A 862 -24.68 2.13 -52.21
CA LEU A 862 -24.15 3.27 -51.46
C LEU A 862 -22.71 3.10 -50.97
N ASP A 863 -22.14 1.88 -50.93
CA ASP A 863 -20.70 1.63 -50.69
C ASP A 863 -20.09 2.49 -49.54
N ILE A 864 -20.59 2.29 -48.32
CA ILE A 864 -20.13 3.01 -47.13
C ILE A 864 -18.94 2.24 -46.52
N PRO A 865 -17.74 2.86 -46.34
CA PRO A 865 -16.58 2.14 -45.85
C PRO A 865 -16.81 1.53 -44.46
N PRO A 866 -16.40 0.27 -44.22
CA PRO A 866 -16.66 -0.42 -42.94
C PRO A 866 -15.99 0.26 -41.74
N GLU A 867 -14.91 1.03 -41.97
CA GLU A 867 -14.25 1.87 -40.96
C GLU A 867 -15.18 2.98 -40.43
N VAL A 868 -16.06 3.53 -41.29
CA VAL A 868 -17.07 4.53 -40.90
C VAL A 868 -18.21 3.86 -40.12
N ILE A 869 -18.59 2.64 -40.49
CA ILE A 869 -19.60 1.85 -39.79
C ILE A 869 -19.10 1.53 -38.36
N ALA A 870 -17.89 0.99 -38.23
CA ALA A 870 -17.28 0.70 -36.93
C ALA A 870 -17.13 1.96 -36.04
N ALA A 871 -16.75 3.11 -36.61
CA ALA A 871 -16.66 4.37 -35.86
C ALA A 871 -18.04 4.89 -35.40
N LEU A 872 -19.11 4.62 -36.14
CA LEU A 872 -20.50 4.92 -35.74
C LEU A 872 -20.97 3.96 -34.63
N GLU A 873 -20.65 2.67 -34.74
CA GLU A 873 -20.94 1.66 -33.70
C GLU A 873 -20.22 1.96 -32.38
N GLU A 874 -18.91 2.25 -32.43
CA GLU A 874 -18.11 2.62 -31.26
C GLU A 874 -18.65 3.91 -30.60
N SER A 875 -19.02 4.91 -31.41
CA SER A 875 -19.65 6.15 -30.93
C SER A 875 -21.04 5.93 -30.31
N ALA A 876 -21.78 4.90 -30.73
CA ALA A 876 -23.06 4.52 -30.15
C ALA A 876 -22.88 3.74 -28.83
N MET A 877 -21.90 2.84 -28.74
CA MET A 877 -21.57 2.14 -27.49
C MET A 877 -21.02 3.08 -26.42
N ALA A 878 -20.22 4.08 -26.80
CA ALA A 878 -19.68 5.10 -25.90
C ALA A 878 -20.75 6.02 -25.27
N ALA A 879 -22.02 5.93 -25.70
CA ALA A 879 -23.13 6.67 -25.12
C ALA A 879 -23.80 5.97 -23.91
N GLN A 880 -23.37 4.77 -23.51
CA GLN A 880 -23.88 4.09 -22.31
C GLN A 880 -23.15 4.55 -21.03
N PRO A 881 -23.85 4.73 -19.90
CA PRO A 881 -23.28 5.32 -18.70
C PRO A 881 -22.44 4.35 -17.87
N TYR A 882 -21.23 4.77 -17.49
CA TYR A 882 -20.47 4.25 -16.35
C TYR A 882 -20.48 5.32 -15.24
N GLY A 883 -20.95 4.98 -14.04
CA GLY A 883 -20.73 5.77 -12.81
C GLY A 883 -21.96 6.20 -12.01
N ASP A 884 -21.91 5.85 -10.72
CA ASP A 884 -22.36 6.61 -9.55
C ASP A 884 -23.82 7.12 -9.44
N LEU A 885 -24.62 6.40 -8.63
CA LEU A 885 -25.83 6.93 -7.98
C LEU A 885 -25.45 7.87 -6.82
N PRO A 886 -25.91 9.13 -6.79
CA PRO A 886 -25.66 10.03 -5.66
C PRO A 886 -26.66 9.84 -4.51
N ASN A 887 -26.16 9.85 -3.27
CA ASN A 887 -26.97 9.87 -2.04
C ASN A 887 -27.89 11.10 -1.99
N MET A 888 -29.20 10.90 -1.79
CA MET A 888 -30.15 11.89 -1.24
C MET A 888 -31.28 11.18 -0.43
N PRO A 889 -31.97 11.90 0.47
CA PRO A 889 -32.40 11.31 1.75
C PRO A 889 -33.84 10.77 1.78
N MET A 890 -34.16 10.04 2.85
CA MET A 890 -35.54 9.83 3.31
C MET A 890 -36.12 11.14 3.87
N ASP A 891 -37.39 11.43 3.62
CA ASP A 891 -38.46 11.13 4.59
C ASP A 891 -39.86 11.19 3.94
N ASP A 892 -40.89 10.88 4.73
CA ASP A 892 -42.34 11.09 4.52
C ASP A 892 -42.99 10.48 3.25
N GLY A 893 -43.90 9.51 3.47
CA GLY A 893 -44.66 8.84 2.42
C GLY A 893 -46.18 9.08 2.47
N ASN A 894 -46.91 8.50 1.52
CA ASN A 894 -48.35 8.23 1.70
C ASN A 894 -48.87 7.09 0.80
N VAL A 895 -49.95 6.47 1.31
CA VAL A 895 -50.91 5.55 0.64
C VAL A 895 -51.30 6.08 -0.76
N ILE A 896 -51.68 5.30 -1.79
CA ILE A 896 -52.45 4.04 -1.84
C ILE A 896 -52.03 3.21 -3.07
N TYR A 897 -52.06 1.87 -2.96
CA TYR A 897 -52.29 0.98 -4.12
C TYR A 897 -53.62 0.25 -3.94
N HIS A 898 -54.43 0.22 -4.99
CA HIS A 898 -55.66 -0.57 -5.05
C HIS A 898 -55.36 -1.91 -5.72
N ASP A 899 -55.82 -2.98 -5.07
CA ASP A 899 -55.69 -4.37 -5.55
C ASP A 899 -56.63 -4.67 -6.73
N HIS A 900 -56.16 -5.48 -7.67
CA HIS A 900 -56.96 -6.23 -8.63
C HIS A 900 -56.29 -7.57 -9.00
N ARG A 901 -56.24 -8.49 -8.03
CA ARG A 901 -56.70 -9.90 -8.12
C ARG A 901 -56.84 -10.50 -9.53
N LEU A 902 -56.22 -11.67 -9.72
CA LEU A 902 -56.75 -12.94 -10.29
C LEU A 902 -55.57 -13.95 -10.17
N GLU A 903 -55.56 -14.84 -9.18
CA GLU A 903 -56.23 -16.17 -9.11
C GLU A 903 -55.30 -17.34 -9.51
N GLU A 904 -54.74 -17.99 -8.50
CA GLU A 904 -54.36 -19.42 -8.49
C GLU A 904 -55.10 -20.05 -7.29
N GLU A 905 -55.46 -21.33 -7.39
CA GLU A 905 -56.33 -22.03 -6.43
C GLU A 905 -55.53 -23.03 -5.57
N ASP A 906 -55.75 -23.01 -4.24
CA ASP A 906 -55.25 -24.03 -3.31
C ASP A 906 -56.23 -25.21 -3.24
N GLU A 907 -55.71 -26.45 -3.25
CA GLU A 907 -56.38 -27.62 -2.64
C GLU A 907 -55.39 -28.29 -1.66
N GLU A 908 -55.62 -28.09 -0.36
CA GLU A 908 -55.10 -28.95 0.70
C GLU A 908 -56.03 -30.16 0.88
N ASP A 909 -55.49 -31.35 1.20
CA ASP A 909 -56.14 -32.23 2.20
C ASP A 909 -55.12 -33.20 2.84
N ASP A 910 -55.47 -33.69 4.03
CA ASP A 910 -54.58 -34.45 4.93
C ASP A 910 -54.25 -35.89 4.45
N THR A 911 -53.08 -36.41 4.86
CA THR A 911 -53.02 -37.69 5.62
C THR A 911 -51.64 -37.98 6.24
N ASP A 912 -51.61 -38.19 7.56
CA ASP A 912 -50.55 -38.97 8.22
C ASP A 912 -50.68 -40.47 7.85
N ILE A 913 -49.56 -41.17 7.66
CA ILE A 913 -49.42 -42.63 7.85
C ILE A 913 -47.94 -42.99 8.04
N ASP A 914 -47.69 -43.99 8.88
CA ASP A 914 -46.36 -44.50 9.24
C ASP A 914 -45.72 -45.41 8.14
N ASP A 915 -44.52 -45.90 8.48
CA ASP A 915 -43.88 -47.16 8.08
C ASP A 915 -42.71 -47.17 7.07
N ASP A 916 -41.72 -47.96 7.51
CA ASP A 916 -40.64 -48.69 6.85
C ASP A 916 -39.53 -48.00 6.04
N ALA A 917 -38.31 -48.35 6.44
CA ALA A 917 -37.09 -48.22 5.66
C ALA A 917 -36.75 -49.58 5.01
N GLU A 918 -36.12 -49.57 3.83
CA GLU A 918 -35.02 -50.50 3.57
C GLU A 918 -34.09 -50.03 2.42
N TYR A 919 -32.85 -50.53 2.47
CA TYR A 919 -31.79 -50.62 1.44
C TYR A 919 -32.15 -50.19 0.00
N TYR A 920 -31.32 -49.37 -0.66
CA TYR A 920 -29.94 -49.73 -1.02
C TYR A 920 -28.99 -48.53 -1.28
#